data_AF-A0A6I5ZYZ2-F1
#
_entry.id   AF-A0A6I5ZYZ2-F1
#
_cell.length_a   1.000
_cell.length_b   1.000
_cell.length_c   1.000
_cell.angle_alpha   90.00
_cell.angle_beta   90.00
_cell.angle_gamma   90.00
#
_symmetry.space_group_name_H-M   'P 1'
#
loop_
_entity.id
_entity.type
_entity.pdbx_description
1 polymer ?
#
loop_
_entity_poly.entity_id
_entity_poly.type
_entity_poly.pdbx_seq_one_letter_code
_entity_poly.pdbx_strand_id
1 'polypeptide(L)'
;MRRSVVPPLALAAALALGAGLLPTAASAAVPSAAADTAVDAAGAEGASADAATLDGGRGHDRGHDRGHDRGRATVTVPTLVARATLSADFLAEGPPSGALASAANGRQGPFAGQVVPGFSGVVDAGDGTFWALPDNGFGTKANSADFLLRINRVTPDWQTADGGSGELRLGEHLALRDPDRHVDFPITHSDTPDRLLTGADFDVESIVRARDGSFWIGEEFGPFLLHVDATGKLLAPPVPLPGAASPQNPYLAPGEQPTVRASAGFEALAGLRDGRYLYPVLENAYTADPDQRRRVVHEFDTRRNAYTGRTWDYRADREGDLVGDAFWVGKHEMLLVERDNFDGAASVVKRVYRVDLRREDRQGFLEKELVLDALDIANPHGIGAGDGYGTGDPFSLPVQSFETVVQLRDGRLLIGNDNNYPGNAARVPGTPDDTEMALVELRRERVRPAEVDVIAHRGASGYRPEHTLAAYALAIRQCADWIEPDVVATKDGVLVARHENEIGGTTDVATRPEFADRRTTKSIDGQQVTGWFTEDFTLAELRTLRAKERIPALRPGSAAFDGLYEVPTLAEVLDLARHSVTCDGEQVGVYPETKHPSYFDSVGLSLEEPLVAELRAAGLDHKKAPVIVQSFETGNLRELDRMTKVRLAQLVSCSGAPWDLVAAGDPRTYADLVTRQGLREIARYADGLGACKDVVVPREADGSLGAPTTVVRDAHRAGLEVHAWTFRAENQFLPADLRSSADPAAHGDLPAEIRAFVDAGVDAVFSDHPDVAVATVG
;
A
#
# COMPACT_ATOMS: atom_id res chain seq x y z
N MET A 1 37.67 -58.07 44.15
CA MET A 1 36.70 -59.07 44.65
C MET A 1 35.64 -59.28 43.57
N ARG A 2 35.48 -60.55 43.11
CA ARG A 2 34.36 -61.22 42.39
C ARG A 2 33.47 -60.39 41.43
N ARG A 3 33.53 -60.63 40.10
CA ARG A 3 32.65 -61.53 39.26
C ARG A 3 31.16 -61.16 39.33
N SER A 4 30.31 -61.14 38.29
CA SER A 4 30.30 -61.28 36.83
C SER A 4 28.79 -61.25 36.39
N VAL A 5 28.50 -61.06 35.07
CA VAL A 5 27.26 -61.47 34.32
C VAL A 5 26.05 -60.47 34.41
N VAL A 6 25.64 -59.60 33.44
CA VAL A 6 25.25 -59.65 31.98
C VAL A 6 24.04 -60.60 31.69
N PRO A 7 23.06 -60.45 30.73
CA PRO A 7 22.48 -59.40 29.82
C PRO A 7 20.89 -59.48 29.75
N PRO A 8 20.11 -59.21 28.64
CA PRO A 8 20.36 -58.65 27.28
C PRO A 8 19.30 -57.68 26.65
N LEU A 9 19.69 -57.08 25.49
CA LEU A 9 19.00 -57.00 24.16
C LEU A 9 19.32 -55.66 23.44
N ALA A 10 20.20 -55.68 22.42
CA ALA A 10 19.94 -55.66 20.96
C ALA A 10 19.39 -54.29 20.46
N LEU A 11 19.97 -53.59 19.46
CA LEU A 11 20.29 -54.02 18.09
C LEU A 11 21.28 -53.02 17.40
N ALA A 12 22.05 -53.53 16.43
CA ALA A 12 23.04 -52.84 15.58
C ALA A 12 22.45 -52.49 14.19
N ALA A 13 22.79 -51.33 13.59
CA ALA A 13 23.77 -51.11 12.49
C ALA A 13 23.31 -51.34 11.04
N ALA A 14 23.56 -50.34 10.18
CA ALA A 14 23.91 -50.42 8.74
C ALA A 14 24.13 -48.98 8.19
N LEU A 15 24.81 -48.71 7.08
CA LEU A 15 26.10 -49.09 6.48
C LEU A 15 26.27 -48.15 5.25
N ALA A 16 27.51 -47.79 4.92
CA ALA A 16 27.85 -46.86 3.84
C ALA A 16 28.12 -47.54 2.48
N LEU A 17 28.11 -46.69 1.43
CA LEU A 17 28.99 -46.61 0.24
C LEU A 17 28.32 -46.73 -1.14
N GLY A 18 28.56 -45.68 -1.94
CA GLY A 18 28.42 -45.65 -3.40
C GLY A 18 28.94 -44.32 -3.95
N ALA A 19 30.14 -44.31 -4.51
CA ALA A 19 30.79 -43.17 -5.15
C ALA A 19 30.53 -43.18 -6.67
N GLY A 20 30.44 -41.99 -7.29
CA GLY A 20 30.45 -41.86 -8.76
C GLY A 20 30.16 -40.46 -9.30
N LEU A 21 31.23 -39.70 -9.54
CA LEU A 21 31.47 -38.78 -10.67
C LEU A 21 30.38 -37.74 -11.08
N LEU A 22 30.69 -36.47 -10.79
CA LEU A 22 30.11 -35.26 -11.43
C LEU A 22 31.09 -34.74 -12.50
N PRO A 23 30.60 -34.27 -13.66
CA PRO A 23 31.31 -33.25 -14.43
C PRO A 23 30.63 -31.88 -14.26
N THR A 24 31.50 -30.88 -14.14
CA THR A 24 31.23 -29.46 -14.28
C THR A 24 30.85 -29.11 -15.72
N ALA A 25 29.89 -28.20 -15.91
CA ALA A 25 29.71 -27.51 -17.18
C ALA A 25 29.27 -26.07 -16.93
N ALA A 26 30.10 -25.16 -17.43
CA ALA A 26 29.89 -23.72 -17.48
C ALA A 26 28.73 -23.37 -18.43
N SER A 27 27.90 -22.39 -18.04
CA SER A 27 27.00 -21.69 -18.97
C SER A 27 27.73 -20.46 -19.48
N ALA A 28 28.10 -20.50 -20.76
CA ALA A 28 28.68 -19.40 -21.49
C ALA A 28 27.57 -18.47 -22.00
N ALA A 29 27.78 -17.18 -21.79
CA ALA A 29 27.07 -16.10 -22.46
C ALA A 29 27.14 -16.23 -23.99
N VAL A 30 26.03 -15.93 -24.66
CA VAL A 30 25.99 -15.64 -26.09
C VAL A 30 25.30 -14.29 -26.28
N PRO A 31 25.91 -13.34 -27.00
CA PRO A 31 25.34 -12.02 -27.25
C PRO A 31 24.44 -12.07 -28.50
N SER A 32 23.30 -11.38 -28.45
CA SER A 32 22.51 -11.08 -29.65
C SER A 32 22.98 -9.75 -30.24
N ALA A 33 23.58 -9.83 -31.42
CA ALA A 33 24.09 -8.70 -32.18
C ALA A 33 22.96 -8.00 -32.95
N ALA A 34 23.09 -6.67 -33.02
CA ALA A 34 22.36 -5.80 -33.91
C ALA A 34 22.53 -6.19 -35.39
N ALA A 35 21.47 -6.00 -36.17
CA ALA A 35 21.54 -5.88 -37.61
C ALA A 35 20.59 -4.78 -38.09
N ASP A 36 21.19 -3.67 -38.49
CA ASP A 36 20.63 -2.65 -39.36
C ASP A 36 19.97 -3.26 -40.60
N THR A 37 18.76 -2.81 -40.93
CA THR A 37 18.38 -2.57 -42.33
C THR A 37 17.47 -1.36 -42.41
N ALA A 38 18.02 -0.27 -42.94
CA ALA A 38 17.29 0.89 -43.43
C ALA A 38 16.66 0.56 -44.79
N VAL A 39 15.40 0.95 -44.99
CA VAL A 39 14.81 1.15 -46.32
C VAL A 39 13.91 2.39 -46.29
N ASP A 40 14.39 3.42 -46.98
CA ASP A 40 13.70 4.51 -47.70
C ASP A 40 12.30 4.96 -47.28
N ALA A 41 12.23 6.16 -46.69
CA ALA A 41 11.04 7.02 -46.72
C ALA A 41 11.31 8.23 -47.63
N ALA A 42 10.72 8.19 -48.84
CA ALA A 42 10.55 9.37 -49.70
C ALA A 42 9.22 10.04 -49.35
N GLY A 43 9.27 11.35 -49.13
CA GLY A 43 8.13 12.15 -48.69
C GLY A 43 7.09 12.49 -49.77
N ALA A 44 5.97 13.02 -49.32
CA ALA A 44 5.19 14.04 -50.03
C ALA A 44 4.22 14.74 -49.06
N GLU A 45 4.26 16.06 -49.10
CA GLU A 45 3.36 17.02 -48.45
C GLU A 45 1.93 16.99 -49.02
N GLY A 46 0.97 17.58 -48.29
CA GLY A 46 -0.33 18.00 -48.83
C GLY A 46 -1.44 18.06 -47.76
N ALA A 47 -1.52 19.17 -47.02
CA ALA A 47 -2.46 20.27 -47.26
C ALA A 47 -3.80 20.17 -46.51
N SER A 48 -3.92 21.07 -45.52
CA SER A 48 -5.15 21.49 -44.85
C SER A 48 -6.12 22.20 -45.80
N ALA A 49 -7.43 22.02 -45.60
CA ALA A 49 -8.43 23.02 -45.96
C ALA A 49 -9.69 22.89 -45.11
N ASP A 50 -10.05 24.01 -44.47
CA ASP A 50 -11.36 24.33 -43.90
C ASP A 50 -12.47 24.34 -44.96
N ALA A 51 -13.72 24.05 -44.56
CA ALA A 51 -14.83 25.01 -44.64
C ALA A 51 -16.23 24.40 -44.37
N ALA A 52 -16.91 24.99 -43.38
CA ALA A 52 -18.26 25.57 -43.43
C ALA A 52 -19.51 24.71 -43.78
N THR A 53 -20.32 24.50 -42.73
CA THR A 53 -21.77 24.75 -42.59
C THR A 53 -22.73 24.50 -43.76
N LEU A 54 -23.79 23.71 -43.51
CA LEU A 54 -25.17 24.06 -43.87
C LEU A 54 -26.19 23.41 -42.91
N ASP A 55 -27.18 24.23 -42.55
CA ASP A 55 -28.33 24.03 -41.65
C ASP A 55 -29.49 23.29 -42.35
N GLY A 56 -30.32 22.59 -41.56
CA GLY A 56 -31.74 22.38 -41.87
C GLY A 56 -32.29 20.97 -41.62
N GLY A 57 -33.09 20.80 -40.54
CA GLY A 57 -34.10 19.74 -40.50
C GLY A 57 -34.49 19.21 -39.12
N ARG A 58 -35.53 19.79 -38.50
CA ARG A 58 -36.17 19.30 -37.27
C ARG A 58 -36.81 17.93 -37.47
N GLY A 59 -36.58 17.00 -36.55
CA GLY A 59 -37.38 15.80 -36.31
C GLY A 59 -37.28 15.41 -34.84
N HIS A 60 -38.40 15.42 -34.13
CA HIS A 60 -38.50 14.96 -32.74
C HIS A 60 -38.09 13.49 -32.62
N ASP A 61 -37.05 13.21 -31.84
CA ASP A 61 -36.88 11.91 -31.22
C ASP A 61 -36.43 12.10 -29.76
N ARG A 62 -37.15 11.47 -28.83
CA ARG A 62 -36.81 11.42 -27.40
C ARG A 62 -36.08 10.11 -27.17
N GLY A 63 -34.84 10.04 -27.63
CA GLY A 63 -33.87 9.05 -27.18
C GLY A 63 -33.07 9.63 -26.02
N HIS A 64 -32.99 8.90 -24.90
CA HIS A 64 -31.95 9.16 -23.92
C HIS A 64 -30.60 8.83 -24.56
N ASP A 65 -29.99 9.85 -25.15
CA ASP A 65 -28.57 9.89 -25.43
C ASP A 65 -27.86 10.13 -24.09
N ARG A 66 -27.36 9.04 -23.50
CA ARG A 66 -26.28 9.09 -22.51
C ARG A 66 -25.14 8.23 -23.03
N GLY A 67 -24.63 8.57 -24.21
CA GLY A 67 -23.21 8.44 -24.42
C GLY A 67 -22.54 9.40 -23.44
N HIS A 68 -21.96 8.88 -22.36
CA HIS A 68 -21.05 9.68 -21.56
C HIS A 68 -19.84 10.00 -22.45
N ASP A 69 -19.83 11.18 -23.08
CA ASP A 69 -18.58 11.86 -23.39
C ASP A 69 -17.95 12.15 -22.01
N ARG A 70 -17.27 11.15 -21.44
CA ARG A 70 -16.42 11.28 -20.26
C ARG A 70 -15.28 12.20 -20.73
N GLY A 71 -15.54 13.51 -20.71
CA GLY A 71 -14.63 14.52 -21.24
C GLY A 71 -13.25 14.36 -20.64
N ARG A 72 -12.20 14.71 -21.40
CA ARG A 72 -10.80 14.56 -20.95
C ARG A 72 -10.60 15.09 -19.53
N ALA A 73 -10.28 14.19 -18.58
CA ALA A 73 -9.94 14.55 -17.22
C ALA A 73 -8.50 15.11 -17.18
N THR A 74 -8.19 15.93 -16.18
CA THR A 74 -6.81 16.37 -15.93
C THR A 74 -6.38 15.80 -14.60
N VAL A 75 -5.37 14.94 -14.62
CA VAL A 75 -4.80 14.27 -13.45
C VAL A 75 -3.45 14.83 -13.09
N THR A 76 -3.07 14.69 -11.83
CA THR A 76 -1.70 14.97 -11.38
C THR A 76 -0.94 13.65 -11.39
N VAL A 77 0.07 13.54 -12.26
CA VAL A 77 0.95 12.38 -12.37
C VAL A 77 2.29 12.73 -11.72
N PRO A 78 2.68 12.08 -10.61
CA PRO A 78 4.02 12.19 -10.10
C PRO A 78 5.01 11.58 -11.08
N THR A 79 6.02 12.35 -11.49
CA THR A 79 7.03 11.92 -12.45
C THR A 79 8.43 12.11 -11.89
N LEU A 80 9.24 11.06 -11.93
CA LEU A 80 10.65 11.13 -11.56
C LEU A 80 11.41 11.99 -12.57
N VAL A 81 12.10 13.02 -12.08
CA VAL A 81 12.90 13.93 -12.93
C VAL A 81 14.38 13.94 -12.58
N ALA A 82 14.74 13.52 -11.38
CA ALA A 82 16.13 13.35 -10.99
C ALA A 82 16.31 12.34 -9.86
N ARG A 83 17.47 11.69 -9.80
CA ARG A 83 17.87 10.80 -8.69
C ARG A 83 19.36 10.95 -8.40
N ALA A 84 19.75 10.85 -7.13
CA ALA A 84 21.13 10.75 -6.71
C ALA A 84 21.26 9.79 -5.51
N THR A 85 22.34 9.01 -5.44
CA THR A 85 22.60 8.05 -4.38
C THR A 85 23.99 8.20 -3.78
N LEU A 86 24.10 7.90 -2.49
CA LEU A 86 25.36 7.72 -1.77
C LEU A 86 25.44 6.24 -1.38
N SER A 87 26.58 5.61 -1.67
CA SER A 87 26.76 4.19 -1.38
C SER A 87 26.46 3.88 0.09
N ALA A 88 25.70 2.82 0.35
CA ALA A 88 25.40 2.39 1.72
C ALA A 88 26.66 2.11 2.55
N ASP A 89 27.73 1.64 1.89
CA ASP A 89 29.03 1.34 2.54
C ASP A 89 29.96 2.58 2.59
N PHE A 90 29.47 3.78 2.28
CA PHE A 90 30.25 5.01 2.42
C PHE A 90 30.59 5.28 3.88
N LEU A 91 31.85 5.62 4.14
CA LEU A 91 32.33 5.97 5.47
C LEU A 91 32.79 7.43 5.49
N ALA A 92 32.08 8.26 6.26
CA ALA A 92 32.46 9.62 6.56
C ALA A 92 33.66 9.67 7.53
N GLU A 93 34.43 10.75 7.45
CA GLU A 93 35.56 10.98 8.34
C GLU A 93 35.11 11.04 9.81
N GLY A 94 35.79 10.29 10.67
CA GLY A 94 35.50 10.24 12.10
C GLY A 94 36.12 9.00 12.76
N PRO A 95 35.91 8.82 14.06
CA PRO A 95 36.30 7.58 14.73
C PRO A 95 35.52 6.38 14.15
N PRO A 96 36.00 5.15 14.36
CA PRO A 96 35.25 3.95 14.06
C PRO A 96 33.86 3.94 14.72
N SER A 97 32.88 3.34 14.06
CA SER A 97 31.49 3.21 14.54
C SER A 97 30.96 1.78 14.38
N GLY A 98 29.81 1.47 14.98
CA GLY A 98 29.10 0.21 14.80
C GLY A 98 29.74 -0.98 15.49
N ALA A 99 30.52 -0.77 16.55
CA ALA A 99 31.13 -1.87 17.32
C ALA A 99 30.07 -2.80 17.93
N LEU A 100 28.86 -2.28 18.18
CA LEU A 100 27.71 -3.01 18.70
C LEU A 100 26.57 -3.16 17.68
N ALA A 101 26.77 -2.71 16.43
CA ALA A 101 25.78 -2.82 15.38
C ALA A 101 25.44 -4.30 15.12
N SER A 102 24.17 -4.58 14.86
CA SER A 102 23.75 -5.94 14.51
C SER A 102 24.22 -6.27 13.10
N ALA A 103 24.77 -7.48 12.91
CA ALA A 103 25.19 -7.92 11.58
C ALA A 103 23.96 -8.17 10.69
N ALA A 104 23.92 -7.56 9.52
CA ALA A 104 22.88 -7.74 8.52
C ALA A 104 23.46 -7.60 7.11
N ASN A 105 22.84 -8.23 6.12
CA ASN A 105 23.22 -8.10 4.69
C ASN A 105 24.73 -8.27 4.41
N GLY A 106 25.37 -9.16 5.17
CA GLY A 106 26.81 -9.46 5.06
C GLY A 106 27.75 -8.40 5.64
N ARG A 107 27.24 -7.36 6.31
CA ARG A 107 28.02 -6.31 6.98
C ARG A 107 28.07 -6.55 8.48
N GLN A 108 29.21 -6.24 9.08
CA GLN A 108 29.42 -6.30 10.53
C GLN A 108 30.47 -5.27 10.93
N GLY A 109 30.20 -4.48 11.96
CA GLY A 109 31.15 -3.52 12.50
C GLY A 109 32.24 -4.16 13.38
N PRO A 110 33.18 -3.35 13.91
CA PRO A 110 33.24 -1.90 13.75
C PRO A 110 33.69 -1.49 12.34
N PHE A 111 33.09 -0.42 11.84
CA PHE A 111 33.44 0.23 10.57
C PHE A 111 34.57 1.23 10.81
N ALA A 112 35.45 1.42 9.84
CA ALA A 112 36.67 2.24 10.01
C ALA A 112 36.42 3.76 10.19
N GLY A 113 35.20 4.22 9.93
CA GLY A 113 34.76 5.61 10.08
C GLY A 113 33.29 5.66 10.52
N GLN A 114 32.64 6.80 10.29
CA GLN A 114 31.22 7.00 10.58
C GLN A 114 30.38 6.58 9.38
N VAL A 115 29.44 5.66 9.55
CA VAL A 115 28.47 5.31 8.50
C VAL A 115 27.54 6.50 8.23
N VAL A 116 26.85 6.48 7.09
CA VAL A 116 25.77 7.43 6.77
C VAL A 116 24.55 6.59 6.41
N PRO A 117 23.71 6.22 7.41
CA PRO A 117 22.66 5.20 7.26
C PRO A 117 21.41 5.71 6.51
N GLY A 118 21.52 6.75 5.68
CA GLY A 118 20.36 7.41 5.12
C GLY A 118 20.12 8.80 5.72
N PHE A 119 18.98 9.40 5.36
CA PHE A 119 18.55 10.68 5.91
C PHE A 119 17.08 10.62 6.30
N SER A 120 16.85 10.74 7.60
CA SER A 120 15.54 10.87 8.25
C SER A 120 15.03 12.30 8.10
N GLY A 121 15.91 13.28 7.92
CA GLY A 121 15.50 14.67 7.71
C GLY A 121 16.36 15.46 6.73
N VAL A 122 15.73 16.27 5.88
CA VAL A 122 16.41 17.07 4.85
C VAL A 122 15.91 18.51 4.82
N VAL A 123 16.82 19.47 4.65
CA VAL A 123 16.51 20.89 4.43
C VAL A 123 17.22 21.43 3.19
N ASP A 124 16.47 22.09 2.30
CA ASP A 124 17.01 22.86 1.18
C ASP A 124 17.85 24.05 1.67
N ALA A 125 19.14 24.09 1.32
CA ALA A 125 20.02 25.21 1.65
C ALA A 125 19.78 26.44 0.75
N GLY A 126 19.09 26.27 -0.38
CA GLY A 126 18.71 27.31 -1.34
C GLY A 126 19.76 27.62 -2.39
N ASP A 127 20.84 26.84 -2.46
CA ASP A 127 21.94 26.98 -3.42
C ASP A 127 22.23 25.69 -4.21
N GLY A 128 21.28 24.75 -4.21
CA GLY A 128 21.42 23.44 -4.85
C GLY A 128 22.05 22.37 -3.97
N THR A 129 22.47 22.73 -2.74
CA THR A 129 22.88 21.77 -1.71
C THR A 129 21.81 21.60 -0.64
N PHE A 130 21.94 20.56 0.17
CA PHE A 130 20.98 20.22 1.23
C PHE A 130 21.71 19.97 2.55
N TRP A 131 21.04 20.28 3.66
CA TRP A 131 21.42 19.80 4.99
C TRP A 131 20.62 18.54 5.28
N ALA A 132 21.31 17.43 5.54
CA ALA A 132 20.72 16.12 5.70
C ALA A 132 21.14 15.52 7.05
N LEU A 133 20.16 15.04 7.79
CA LEU A 133 20.27 14.48 9.12
C LEU A 133 19.98 12.97 9.03
N PRO A 134 20.97 12.11 9.28
CA PRO A 134 20.73 10.71 9.59
C PRO A 134 20.14 10.53 11.00
N ASP A 135 19.48 9.39 11.21
CA ASP A 135 18.89 8.93 12.47
C ASP A 135 19.94 8.64 13.57
N ASN A 136 19.58 7.82 14.56
CA ASN A 136 20.51 7.37 15.59
C ASN A 136 21.66 6.47 15.08
N GLY A 137 21.69 6.01 13.83
CA GLY A 137 22.79 5.22 13.30
C GLY A 137 22.45 3.75 13.06
N PHE A 138 22.28 2.98 14.14
CA PHE A 138 22.21 1.50 14.10
C PHE A 138 20.88 0.95 14.64
N GLY A 139 19.86 1.79 14.74
CA GLY A 139 18.47 1.43 15.02
C GLY A 139 18.10 1.31 16.50
N THR A 140 19.05 1.26 17.46
CA THR A 140 18.70 1.26 18.88
C THR A 140 19.64 2.10 19.73
N LYS A 141 19.13 2.62 20.84
CA LYS A 141 19.97 3.25 21.89
C LYS A 141 21.19 2.43 22.30
N ALA A 142 21.05 1.10 22.37
CA ALA A 142 22.08 0.22 22.92
C ALA A 142 23.26 -0.03 21.97
N ASN A 143 23.06 0.10 20.65
CA ASN A 143 24.08 -0.15 19.65
C ASN A 143 24.62 1.11 18.96
N SER A 144 24.03 2.27 19.25
CA SER A 144 24.37 3.55 18.61
C SER A 144 25.32 4.46 19.43
N ALA A 145 26.00 3.92 20.44
CA ALA A 145 26.87 4.72 21.33
C ALA A 145 28.12 5.29 20.65
N ASP A 146 28.60 4.67 19.57
CA ASP A 146 29.78 5.11 18.80
C ASP A 146 29.41 5.80 17.47
N PHE A 147 28.11 6.04 17.24
CA PHE A 147 27.60 6.83 16.13
C PHE A 147 27.48 8.29 16.54
N LEU A 148 28.26 9.18 15.92
CA LEU A 148 28.25 10.62 16.20
C LEU A 148 27.10 11.28 15.43
N LEU A 149 26.21 11.96 16.15
CA LEU A 149 25.10 12.68 15.51
C LEU A 149 25.62 13.91 14.76
N ARG A 150 25.24 14.02 13.49
CA ARG A 150 25.74 15.04 12.56
C ARG A 150 24.64 15.53 11.63
N ILE A 151 24.65 16.83 11.33
CA ILE A 151 23.95 17.39 10.18
C ILE A 151 24.96 17.51 9.05
N ASN A 152 24.77 16.76 7.97
CA ASN A 152 25.69 16.71 6.86
C ASN A 152 25.24 17.62 5.73
N ARG A 153 26.18 18.32 5.10
CA ARG A 153 25.90 19.02 3.85
C ARG A 153 26.07 18.06 2.69
N VAL A 154 25.05 17.90 1.87
CA VAL A 154 25.08 17.00 0.70
C VAL A 154 24.88 17.77 -0.60
N THR A 155 25.59 17.35 -1.63
CA THR A 155 25.53 17.93 -2.98
C THR A 155 25.19 16.83 -3.98
N PRO A 156 23.95 16.80 -4.51
CA PRO A 156 23.57 15.83 -5.53
C PRO A 156 24.12 16.24 -6.90
N ASP A 157 24.79 15.30 -7.56
CA ASP A 157 25.06 15.31 -8.99
C ASP A 157 23.97 14.49 -9.68
N TRP A 158 22.80 15.11 -9.83
CA TRP A 158 21.57 14.48 -10.28
C TRP A 158 21.74 13.68 -11.58
N GLN A 159 21.35 12.41 -11.57
CA GLN A 159 21.00 11.70 -12.80
C GLN A 159 19.64 12.21 -13.28
N THR A 160 19.58 12.73 -14.49
CA THR A 160 18.38 13.25 -15.14
C THR A 160 18.20 12.61 -16.53
N ALA A 161 17.14 12.98 -17.25
CA ALA A 161 16.97 12.60 -18.66
C ALA A 161 18.13 13.07 -19.55
N ASP A 162 18.82 14.15 -19.18
CA ASP A 162 19.95 14.74 -19.93
C ASP A 162 21.31 14.14 -19.50
N GLY A 163 21.32 13.17 -18.57
CA GLY A 163 22.52 12.59 -17.98
C GLY A 163 22.82 13.12 -16.58
N GLY A 164 24.07 12.97 -16.15
CA GLY A 164 24.54 13.21 -14.77
C GLY A 164 24.97 11.90 -14.10
N SER A 165 25.86 11.97 -13.10
CA SER A 165 26.44 10.76 -12.50
C SER A 165 25.48 10.01 -11.60
N GLY A 166 24.47 10.69 -11.04
CA GLY A 166 23.62 10.15 -9.99
C GLY A 166 24.33 10.03 -8.65
N GLU A 167 25.50 10.64 -8.47
CA GLU A 167 26.25 10.58 -7.22
C GLU A 167 25.78 11.65 -6.23
N LEU A 168 25.47 11.25 -5.01
CA LEU A 168 25.29 12.17 -3.90
C LEU A 168 26.60 12.33 -3.14
N ARG A 169 27.16 13.55 -3.13
CA ARG A 169 28.46 13.82 -2.47
C ARG A 169 28.26 14.39 -1.08
N LEU A 170 28.96 13.81 -0.11
CA LEU A 170 29.04 14.34 1.25
C LEU A 170 30.07 15.47 1.32
N GLY A 171 29.68 16.59 1.93
CA GLY A 171 30.50 17.78 2.15
C GLY A 171 30.87 17.99 3.62
N GLU A 172 30.77 19.25 4.08
CA GLU A 172 30.99 19.61 5.48
C GLU A 172 29.91 19.00 6.40
N HIS A 173 30.24 18.79 7.68
CA HIS A 173 29.28 18.32 8.67
C HIS A 173 29.29 19.18 9.93
N LEU A 174 28.13 19.31 10.57
CA LEU A 174 27.94 19.94 11.87
C LEU A 174 27.79 18.84 12.92
N ALA A 175 28.77 18.70 13.81
CA ALA A 175 28.66 17.74 14.91
C ALA A 175 27.73 18.28 16.01
N LEU A 176 26.70 17.50 16.36
CA LEU A 176 25.80 17.84 17.45
C LEU A 176 26.52 17.68 18.79
N ARG A 177 26.44 18.71 19.64
CA ARG A 177 27.25 18.76 20.86
C ARG A 177 26.66 19.67 21.95
N ASP A 178 27.02 19.38 23.19
CA ASP A 178 26.52 20.05 24.39
C ASP A 178 27.64 20.60 25.32
N PRO A 179 28.55 21.45 24.84
CA PRO A 179 29.68 21.95 25.65
C PRO A 179 29.22 22.82 26.83
N ASP A 180 28.05 23.46 26.70
CA ASP A 180 27.46 24.34 27.71
C ASP A 180 26.63 23.56 28.77
N ARG A 181 26.58 22.22 28.68
CA ARG A 181 25.94 21.31 29.65
C ARG A 181 24.44 21.59 29.84
N HIS A 182 23.73 21.80 28.75
CA HIS A 182 22.28 21.93 28.72
C HIS A 182 21.56 20.59 28.90
N VAL A 183 22.18 19.46 28.54
CA VAL A 183 21.64 18.13 28.83
C VAL A 183 21.97 17.75 30.27
N ASP A 184 20.95 17.56 31.09
CA ASP A 184 21.06 17.32 32.54
C ASP A 184 21.05 15.83 32.93
N PHE A 185 20.91 14.93 31.96
CA PHE A 185 21.05 13.49 32.13
C PHE A 185 22.40 12.97 31.57
N PRO A 186 22.83 11.75 31.94
CA PRO A 186 24.08 11.18 31.43
C PRO A 186 24.07 11.00 29.91
N ILE A 187 25.15 11.45 29.27
CA ILE A 187 25.43 11.26 27.84
C ILE A 187 26.75 10.53 27.65
N THR A 188 26.94 9.92 26.48
CA THR A 188 28.08 9.06 26.14
C THR A 188 29.43 9.77 26.31
N HIS A 189 29.56 11.00 25.80
CA HIS A 189 30.79 11.79 25.89
C HIS A 189 30.77 12.86 26.98
N SER A 190 30.12 12.57 28.11
CA SER A 190 29.86 13.53 29.20
C SER A 190 31.12 14.17 29.82
N ASP A 191 32.26 13.46 29.76
CA ASP A 191 33.54 13.87 30.33
C ASP A 191 34.48 14.58 29.33
N THR A 192 34.06 14.75 28.08
CA THR A 192 34.84 15.48 27.07
C THR A 192 34.51 16.99 27.10
N PRO A 193 35.41 17.88 26.66
CA PRO A 193 35.12 19.32 26.59
C PRO A 193 33.97 19.66 25.65
N ASP A 194 33.91 18.99 24.49
CA ASP A 194 32.91 19.28 23.47
C ASP A 194 31.57 18.60 23.74
N ARG A 195 31.53 17.49 24.50
CA ARG A 195 30.31 16.73 24.80
C ARG A 195 29.53 16.39 23.52
N LEU A 196 30.22 15.73 22.58
CA LEU A 196 29.63 15.26 21.33
C LEU A 196 28.47 14.30 21.62
N LEU A 197 27.33 14.54 20.99
CA LEU A 197 26.13 13.72 21.13
C LEU A 197 26.19 12.51 20.19
N THR A 198 25.71 11.37 20.68
CA THR A 198 25.69 10.11 19.94
C THR A 198 24.27 9.58 19.78
N GLY A 199 24.07 8.59 18.91
CA GLY A 199 22.76 7.94 18.75
C GLY A 199 22.29 7.16 19.99
N ALA A 200 23.15 6.95 20.99
CA ALA A 200 22.72 6.47 22.30
C ALA A 200 22.12 7.58 23.19
N ASP A 201 22.42 8.85 22.88
CA ASP A 201 21.96 10.00 23.65
C ASP A 201 20.58 10.47 23.16
N PHE A 202 20.40 10.57 21.84
CA PHE A 202 19.17 11.01 21.17
C PHE A 202 18.91 10.22 19.89
N ASP A 203 17.62 10.10 19.55
CA ASP A 203 17.11 9.41 18.35
C ASP A 203 16.53 10.45 17.40
N VAL A 204 17.37 11.09 16.60
CA VAL A 204 17.01 12.33 15.89
C VAL A 204 16.43 12.03 14.51
N GLU A 205 15.18 12.41 14.25
CA GLU A 205 14.48 11.97 13.03
C GLU A 205 14.15 13.12 12.07
N SER A 206 13.93 14.33 12.57
CA SER A 206 13.46 15.43 11.73
C SER A 206 14.14 16.74 12.01
N ILE A 207 14.20 17.62 11.01
CA ILE A 207 14.96 18.87 11.08
C ILE A 207 14.28 20.03 10.38
N VAL A 208 14.30 21.19 11.02
CA VAL A 208 13.83 22.48 10.46
C VAL A 208 14.92 23.53 10.66
N ARG A 209 15.29 24.21 9.58
CA ARG A 209 16.21 25.35 9.65
C ARG A 209 15.49 26.65 9.96
N ALA A 210 15.90 27.33 11.02
CA ALA A 210 15.41 28.65 11.39
C ALA A 210 16.04 29.75 10.51
N ARG A 211 15.43 30.95 10.54
CA ARG A 211 15.84 32.09 9.70
C ARG A 211 17.23 32.65 10.03
N ASP A 212 17.69 32.47 11.26
CA ASP A 212 19.03 32.87 11.70
C ASP A 212 20.11 31.82 11.38
N GLY A 213 19.71 30.71 10.74
CA GLY A 213 20.61 29.61 10.37
C GLY A 213 20.78 28.53 11.44
N SER A 214 20.15 28.67 12.62
CA SER A 214 20.05 27.60 13.62
C SER A 214 19.08 26.49 13.15
N PHE A 215 19.11 25.34 13.82
CA PHE A 215 18.29 24.17 13.48
C PHE A 215 17.48 23.69 14.68
N TRP A 216 16.21 23.41 14.43
CA TRP A 216 15.33 22.67 15.33
C TRP A 216 15.28 21.22 14.89
N ILE A 217 15.33 20.29 15.84
CA ILE A 217 15.39 18.86 15.58
C ILE A 217 14.34 18.16 16.46
N GLY A 218 13.54 17.28 15.87
CA GLY A 218 12.69 16.33 16.59
C GLY A 218 13.46 15.06 16.91
N GLU A 219 13.22 14.48 18.09
CA GLU A 219 13.82 13.20 18.47
C GLU A 219 12.83 12.27 19.19
N GLU A 220 13.15 10.98 19.27
CA GLU A 220 12.19 9.95 19.65
C GLU A 220 12.27 9.43 21.09
N PHE A 221 13.44 9.45 21.73
CA PHE A 221 13.60 8.85 23.04
C PHE A 221 12.83 9.66 24.10
N GLY A 222 12.91 10.98 24.07
CA GLY A 222 12.30 11.91 25.01
C GLY A 222 10.84 12.25 24.77
N PRO A 223 10.29 11.99 23.58
CA PRO A 223 10.16 13.03 22.56
C PRO A 223 10.59 14.47 22.99
N PHE A 224 11.72 14.93 22.46
CA PHE A 224 12.25 16.28 22.69
C PHE A 224 12.30 17.10 21.41
N LEU A 225 12.19 18.43 21.57
CA LEU A 225 12.70 19.37 20.58
C LEU A 225 14.09 19.84 21.01
N LEU A 226 15.08 19.65 20.14
CA LEU A 226 16.43 20.17 20.29
C LEU A 226 16.58 21.45 19.46
N HIS A 227 17.34 22.43 19.96
CA HIS A 227 17.67 23.66 19.22
C HIS A 227 19.17 23.87 19.21
N VAL A 228 19.79 23.78 18.04
CA VAL A 228 21.24 23.91 17.87
C VAL A 228 21.59 25.11 16.99
N ASP A 229 22.72 25.76 17.26
CA ASP A 229 23.21 26.84 16.40
C ASP A 229 23.71 26.32 15.05
N ALA A 230 24.11 27.24 14.16
CA ALA A 230 24.63 26.90 12.83
C ALA A 230 25.94 26.09 12.83
N THR A 231 26.50 25.78 14.01
CA THR A 231 27.67 24.93 14.18
C THR A 231 27.33 23.56 14.76
N GLY A 232 26.08 23.30 15.16
CA GLY A 232 25.65 22.07 15.83
C GLY A 232 25.71 22.13 17.37
N LYS A 233 25.98 23.30 17.97
CA LYS A 233 26.01 23.46 19.42
C LYS A 233 24.61 23.63 19.97
N LEU A 234 24.22 22.83 20.96
CA LEU A 234 22.95 22.97 21.68
C LEU A 234 22.84 24.35 22.34
N LEU A 235 21.69 25.02 22.17
CA LEU A 235 21.46 26.41 22.61
C LEU A 235 20.70 26.50 23.95
N ALA A 236 19.95 25.46 24.30
CA ALA A 236 19.12 25.38 25.48
C ALA A 236 18.85 23.91 25.84
N PRO A 237 18.36 23.61 27.06
CA PRO A 237 17.93 22.26 27.41
C PRO A 237 16.90 21.70 26.41
N PRO A 238 16.95 20.39 26.09
CA PRO A 238 15.93 19.71 25.30
C PRO A 238 14.52 20.00 25.84
N VAL A 239 13.56 20.29 24.95
CA VAL A 239 12.19 20.64 25.38
C VAL A 239 11.27 19.41 25.30
N PRO A 240 10.85 18.83 26.44
CA PRO A 240 9.98 17.64 26.46
C PRO A 240 8.57 17.95 25.99
N LEU A 241 7.99 17.01 25.25
CA LEU A 241 6.55 16.98 25.01
C LEU A 241 5.81 16.60 26.32
N PRO A 242 4.95 17.48 26.87
CA PRO A 242 4.25 17.17 28.12
C PRO A 242 3.37 15.92 28.00
N GLY A 243 3.55 14.96 28.91
CA GLY A 243 2.76 13.73 28.97
C GLY A 243 3.18 12.63 27.99
N ALA A 244 4.23 12.85 27.20
CA ALA A 244 4.79 11.84 26.30
C ALA A 244 6.14 11.33 26.84
N ALA A 245 6.29 10.01 26.92
CA ALA A 245 7.55 9.38 27.27
C ALA A 245 7.65 7.99 26.63
N SER A 246 8.73 7.75 25.91
CA SER A 246 9.12 6.41 25.47
C SER A 246 9.80 5.64 26.62
N PRO A 247 9.99 4.31 26.51
CA PRO A 247 10.84 3.54 27.43
C PRO A 247 12.28 4.06 27.55
N GLN A 248 12.81 4.74 26.53
CA GLN A 248 14.16 5.30 26.50
C GLN A 248 14.26 6.70 27.14
N ASN A 249 13.12 7.31 27.50
CA ASN A 249 13.07 8.66 28.05
C ASN A 249 13.86 8.74 29.37
N PRO A 250 14.88 9.62 29.47
CA PRO A 250 15.75 9.71 30.64
C PRO A 250 15.03 10.22 31.91
N TYR A 251 13.85 10.83 31.77
CA TYR A 251 13.04 11.34 32.87
C TYR A 251 11.94 10.37 33.32
N LEU A 252 11.78 9.22 32.66
CA LEU A 252 10.79 8.22 33.03
C LEU A 252 11.15 7.59 34.39
N ALA A 253 10.27 7.72 35.38
CA ALA A 253 10.57 7.22 36.72
C ALA A 253 10.52 5.67 36.77
N PRO A 254 11.29 5.02 37.67
CA PRO A 254 11.20 3.57 37.85
C PRO A 254 9.76 3.10 38.12
N GLY A 255 9.22 2.26 37.24
CA GLY A 255 7.86 1.70 37.34
C GLY A 255 6.76 2.56 36.70
N GLU A 256 7.09 3.76 36.21
CA GLU A 256 6.19 4.56 35.37
C GLU A 256 6.00 3.89 34.02
N GLN A 257 4.76 3.92 33.50
CA GLN A 257 4.45 3.30 32.21
C GLN A 257 4.70 4.29 31.08
N PRO A 258 5.40 3.89 30.01
CA PRO A 258 5.62 4.73 28.85
C PRO A 258 4.29 5.00 28.12
N THR A 259 4.10 6.24 27.69
CA THR A 259 2.91 6.67 26.94
C THR A 259 3.12 6.63 25.43
N VAL A 260 4.37 6.50 25.00
CA VAL A 260 4.80 6.34 23.60
C VAL A 260 5.56 5.02 23.46
N ARG A 261 5.54 4.40 22.27
CA ARG A 261 6.29 3.17 22.02
C ARG A 261 7.81 3.43 22.02
N ALA A 262 8.61 2.37 22.03
CA ALA A 262 10.06 2.48 21.97
C ALA A 262 10.49 2.96 20.57
N SER A 263 11.31 4.02 20.50
CA SER A 263 11.70 4.67 19.23
C SER A 263 10.47 4.91 18.37
N ALA A 264 9.61 5.80 18.86
CA ALA A 264 8.36 6.15 18.22
C ALA A 264 7.89 7.56 18.64
N GLY A 265 8.85 8.43 18.93
CA GLY A 265 8.61 9.77 19.41
C GLY A 265 8.43 10.73 18.25
N PHE A 266 9.18 11.83 18.20
CA PHE A 266 9.02 12.78 17.10
C PHE A 266 9.75 12.33 15.84
N GLU A 267 9.08 11.54 15.02
CA GLU A 267 9.55 11.27 13.65
C GLU A 267 9.53 12.53 12.80
N ALA A 268 8.43 13.28 12.83
CA ALA A 268 8.17 14.34 11.86
C ALA A 268 8.14 15.74 12.47
N LEU A 269 8.66 16.74 11.75
CA LEU A 269 8.70 18.14 12.19
C LEU A 269 8.51 19.12 11.03
N ALA A 270 7.35 19.78 10.97
CA ALA A 270 7.12 20.86 10.02
C ALA A 270 7.38 22.25 10.65
N GLY A 271 8.01 23.16 9.88
CA GLY A 271 8.28 24.53 10.32
C GLY A 271 7.49 25.59 9.55
N LEU A 272 6.76 26.47 10.25
CA LEU A 272 6.10 27.61 9.60
C LEU A 272 7.13 28.54 8.96
N ARG A 273 6.86 29.04 7.75
CA ARG A 273 7.80 29.90 6.98
C ARG A 273 8.29 31.16 7.70
N ASP A 274 7.53 31.69 8.66
CA ASP A 274 7.93 32.84 9.47
C ASP A 274 8.84 32.49 10.67
N GLY A 275 9.05 31.20 10.91
CA GLY A 275 9.86 30.63 11.98
C GLY A 275 9.20 30.69 13.36
N ARG A 276 7.94 31.12 13.46
CA ARG A 276 7.27 31.30 14.75
C ARG A 276 6.77 29.98 15.35
N TYR A 277 6.29 29.08 14.51
CA TYR A 277 5.68 27.83 14.95
C TYR A 277 6.37 26.64 14.33
N LEU A 278 6.54 25.60 15.13
CA LEU A 278 6.88 24.25 14.69
C LEU A 278 5.69 23.33 14.94
N TYR A 279 5.61 22.28 14.16
CA TYR A 279 4.56 21.27 14.21
C TYR A 279 5.17 19.87 14.29
N PRO A 280 5.68 19.47 15.47
CA PRO A 280 6.17 18.11 15.66
C PRO A 280 4.99 17.12 15.70
N VAL A 281 5.20 15.93 15.14
CA VAL A 281 4.21 14.85 15.05
C VAL A 281 4.85 13.57 15.59
N LEU A 282 4.10 12.83 16.40
CA LEU A 282 4.54 11.52 16.86
C LEU A 282 4.47 10.49 15.71
N GLU A 283 5.44 9.59 15.64
CA GLU A 283 5.50 8.49 14.65
C GLU A 283 4.26 7.58 14.76
N ASN A 284 3.87 7.30 16.00
CA ASN A 284 2.83 6.35 16.41
C ASN A 284 1.71 7.02 17.21
N ALA A 285 0.62 6.27 17.43
CA ALA A 285 -0.38 6.62 18.44
C ALA A 285 0.19 6.51 19.86
N TYR A 286 -0.41 7.22 20.81
CA TYR A 286 -0.16 6.95 22.23
C TYR A 286 -0.54 5.50 22.58
N THR A 287 0.20 4.88 23.49
CA THR A 287 0.02 3.46 23.86
C THR A 287 -1.36 3.15 24.43
N ALA A 288 -2.00 4.14 25.05
CA ALA A 288 -3.34 4.03 25.63
C ALA A 288 -4.45 4.60 24.72
N ASP A 289 -4.14 5.07 23.51
CA ASP A 289 -5.16 5.60 22.59
C ASP A 289 -6.08 4.47 22.11
N PRO A 290 -7.42 4.61 22.20
CA PRO A 290 -8.33 3.60 21.70
C PRO A 290 -8.31 3.47 20.16
N ASP A 291 -7.87 4.51 19.43
CA ASP A 291 -7.66 4.46 17.99
C ASP A 291 -6.15 4.46 17.69
N GLN A 292 -5.59 3.27 17.49
CA GLN A 292 -4.17 3.10 17.19
C GLN A 292 -3.76 3.65 15.81
N ARG A 293 -4.69 4.17 15.01
CA ARG A 293 -4.43 4.91 13.76
C ARG A 293 -4.22 6.41 13.99
N ARG A 294 -4.49 6.95 15.19
CA ARG A 294 -4.35 8.38 15.47
C ARG A 294 -2.88 8.78 15.58
N ARG A 295 -2.49 9.88 14.94
CA ARG A 295 -1.21 10.58 15.11
C ARG A 295 -1.53 12.01 15.51
N VAL A 296 -0.79 12.57 16.46
CA VAL A 296 -1.11 13.90 17.00
C VAL A 296 -0.07 14.90 16.52
N VAL A 297 -0.54 15.92 15.81
CA VAL A 297 0.26 17.10 15.41
C VAL A 297 0.20 18.10 16.55
N HIS A 298 1.34 18.44 17.16
CA HIS A 298 1.42 19.44 18.23
C HIS A 298 1.87 20.78 17.67
N GLU A 299 1.50 21.90 18.31
CA GLU A 299 2.09 23.20 17.97
C GLU A 299 3.04 23.71 19.05
N PHE A 300 4.22 24.15 18.61
CA PHE A 300 5.26 24.71 19.46
C PHE A 300 5.59 26.16 19.05
N ASP A 301 5.62 27.08 20.02
CA ASP A 301 5.97 28.49 19.80
C ASP A 301 7.46 28.73 20.09
N THR A 302 8.26 28.94 19.04
CA THR A 302 9.72 29.10 19.11
C THR A 302 10.15 30.35 19.87
N ARG A 303 9.29 31.37 19.98
CA ARG A 303 9.61 32.61 20.72
C ARG A 303 9.40 32.43 22.22
N ARG A 304 8.45 31.59 22.60
CA ARG A 304 8.16 31.27 24.01
C ARG A 304 8.94 30.06 24.49
N ASN A 305 9.52 29.29 23.56
CA ASN A 305 10.15 28.01 23.83
C ASN A 305 9.21 27.06 24.57
N ALA A 306 7.96 26.97 24.11
CA ALA A 306 6.91 26.21 24.79
C ALA A 306 5.81 25.73 23.82
N TYR A 307 5.25 24.56 24.11
CA TYR A 307 4.03 24.07 23.45
C TYR A 307 2.85 25.00 23.75
N THR A 308 2.03 25.26 22.73
CA THR A 308 0.86 26.13 22.87
C THR A 308 -0.36 25.42 23.46
N GLY A 309 -0.33 24.09 23.48
CA GLY A 309 -1.45 23.22 23.83
C GLY A 309 -2.45 23.00 22.70
N ARG A 310 -2.24 23.58 21.52
CA ARG A 310 -3.02 23.26 20.32
C ARG A 310 -2.51 21.98 19.68
N THR A 311 -3.45 21.12 19.27
CA THR A 311 -3.19 19.86 18.60
C THR A 311 -4.18 19.63 17.47
N TRP A 312 -3.81 18.77 16.53
CA TRP A 312 -4.69 18.22 15.49
C TRP A 312 -4.49 16.73 15.38
N ASP A 313 -5.56 16.01 15.10
CA ASP A 313 -5.52 14.57 14.95
C ASP A 313 -5.43 14.19 13.47
N TYR A 314 -4.39 13.44 13.12
CA TYR A 314 -4.20 12.81 11.83
C TYR A 314 -4.55 11.32 11.95
N ARG A 315 -5.21 10.74 10.96
CA ARG A 315 -5.54 9.31 10.95
C ARG A 315 -4.76 8.58 9.87
N ALA A 316 -3.84 7.71 10.27
CA ALA A 316 -3.15 6.80 9.37
C ALA A 316 -4.14 5.81 8.74
N ASP A 317 -3.86 5.27 7.55
CA ASP A 317 -4.72 4.33 6.81
C ASP A 317 -4.88 2.99 7.55
N ARG A 318 -3.82 2.54 8.24
CA ARG A 318 -3.82 1.30 9.05
C ARG A 318 -3.21 1.53 10.42
N GLU A 319 -3.50 0.64 11.36
CA GLU A 319 -2.95 0.75 12.74
C GLU A 319 -1.41 0.68 12.76
N GLY A 320 -0.82 -0.13 11.88
CA GLY A 320 0.62 -0.31 11.75
C GLY A 320 1.33 0.69 10.84
N ASP A 321 0.61 1.66 10.25
CA ASP A 321 1.24 2.70 9.42
C ASP A 321 1.81 3.81 10.29
N LEU A 322 2.89 4.43 9.85
CA LEU A 322 3.73 5.32 10.62
C LEU A 322 3.81 6.66 9.89
N VAL A 323 3.93 7.76 10.63
CA VAL A 323 4.21 9.07 10.02
C VAL A 323 5.71 9.23 9.93
N GLY A 324 6.23 9.38 8.71
CA GLY A 324 7.68 9.39 8.41
C GLY A 324 8.32 10.79 8.37
N ASP A 325 7.57 11.83 7.97
CA ASP A 325 8.08 13.21 7.89
C ASP A 325 6.90 14.18 7.72
N ALA A 326 7.14 15.48 7.94
CA ALA A 326 6.18 16.54 7.67
C ALA A 326 6.84 17.81 7.14
N PHE A 327 6.24 18.41 6.10
CA PHE A 327 6.78 19.62 5.47
C PHE A 327 5.73 20.70 5.24
N TRP A 328 6.04 21.94 5.64
CA TRP A 328 5.08 23.06 5.53
C TRP A 328 5.06 23.68 4.12
N VAL A 329 3.92 23.60 3.41
CA VAL A 329 3.81 24.05 2.01
C VAL A 329 2.96 25.31 1.80
N GLY A 330 1.89 25.50 2.59
CA GLY A 330 0.88 26.53 2.37
C GLY A 330 0.81 27.60 3.46
N LYS A 331 -0.37 28.22 3.62
CA LYS A 331 -0.65 29.15 4.74
C LYS A 331 -1.09 28.43 6.01
N HIS A 332 -1.75 27.28 5.84
CA HIS A 332 -2.28 26.42 6.90
C HIS A 332 -2.10 24.94 6.53
N GLU A 333 -1.22 24.66 5.57
CA GLU A 333 -1.12 23.35 4.93
C GLU A 333 0.28 22.78 5.09
N MET A 334 0.34 21.49 5.37
CA MET A 334 1.55 20.70 5.41
C MET A 334 1.37 19.42 4.61
N LEU A 335 2.49 18.87 4.16
CA LEU A 335 2.62 17.50 3.69
C LEU A 335 2.95 16.62 4.89
N LEU A 336 2.42 15.39 4.93
CA LEU A 336 2.85 14.32 5.82
C LEU A 336 3.20 13.09 5.00
N VAL A 337 4.31 12.45 5.34
CA VAL A 337 4.63 11.11 4.84
C VAL A 337 3.94 10.09 5.72
N GLU A 338 3.26 9.13 5.11
CA GLU A 338 2.68 7.96 5.77
C GLU A 338 3.23 6.70 5.12
N ARG A 339 3.74 5.77 5.93
CA ARG A 339 4.43 4.57 5.45
C ARG A 339 4.12 3.35 6.30
N ASP A 340 4.08 2.19 5.67
CA ASP A 340 4.15 0.93 6.40
C ASP A 340 5.60 0.54 6.72
N ASN A 341 5.76 -0.46 7.57
CA ASN A 341 7.05 -0.99 7.97
C ASN A 341 7.53 -2.19 7.11
N PHE A 342 6.98 -2.39 5.91
CA PHE A 342 7.44 -3.37 4.93
C PHE A 342 8.43 -2.74 3.95
N ASP A 343 9.21 -3.60 3.32
CA ASP A 343 10.16 -3.25 2.27
C ASP A 343 9.93 -4.04 0.97
N GLY A 344 10.54 -3.56 -0.11
CA GLY A 344 10.50 -4.18 -1.43
C GLY A 344 9.07 -4.49 -1.90
N ALA A 345 8.90 -5.69 -2.45
CA ALA A 345 7.61 -6.12 -3.00
C ALA A 345 6.50 -6.32 -1.96
N ALA A 346 6.84 -6.36 -0.65
CA ALA A 346 5.87 -6.48 0.43
C ALA A 346 5.23 -5.14 0.81
N SER A 347 5.79 -4.02 0.35
CA SER A 347 5.27 -2.68 0.60
C SER A 347 3.83 -2.49 0.10
N VAL A 348 3.02 -1.80 0.91
CA VAL A 348 1.60 -1.50 0.69
C VAL A 348 1.35 0.01 0.65
N VAL A 349 1.89 0.76 1.60
CA VAL A 349 1.70 2.20 1.80
C VAL A 349 3.06 2.88 1.88
N LYS A 350 3.34 3.81 0.97
CA LYS A 350 4.42 4.81 1.02
C LYS A 350 3.91 6.11 0.39
N ARG A 351 3.12 6.88 1.13
CA ARG A 351 2.31 7.99 0.57
C ARG A 351 2.69 9.32 1.18
N VAL A 352 2.52 10.38 0.40
CA VAL A 352 2.55 11.76 0.87
C VAL A 352 1.15 12.32 0.76
N TYR A 353 0.64 12.78 1.90
CA TYR A 353 -0.66 13.42 2.01
C TYR A 353 -0.52 14.92 2.27
N ARG A 354 -1.40 15.73 1.70
CA ARG A 354 -1.60 17.14 2.09
C ARG A 354 -2.74 17.24 3.08
N VAL A 355 -2.55 18.03 4.13
CA VAL A 355 -3.61 18.39 5.10
C VAL A 355 -3.71 19.91 5.24
N ASP A 356 -4.91 20.42 5.56
CA ASP A 356 -5.15 21.81 5.96
C ASP A 356 -5.60 21.82 7.44
N LEU A 357 -4.85 22.49 8.31
CA LEU A 357 -5.11 22.55 9.76
C LEU A 357 -6.43 23.22 10.15
N ARG A 358 -7.23 23.66 9.18
CA ARG A 358 -8.57 24.23 9.37
C ARG A 358 -9.69 23.28 8.96
N ARG A 359 -9.36 22.13 8.39
CA ARG A 359 -10.31 21.17 7.80
C ARG A 359 -10.19 19.85 8.52
N GLU A 360 -11.25 19.50 9.23
CA GLU A 360 -11.42 18.21 9.87
C GLU A 360 -12.65 17.52 9.29
N ASP A 361 -12.60 16.20 9.21
CA ASP A 361 -13.73 15.37 8.85
C ASP A 361 -14.77 15.34 9.99
N ARG A 362 -15.83 14.56 9.80
CA ARG A 362 -16.91 14.46 10.79
C ARG A 362 -16.48 13.79 12.10
N GLN A 363 -15.34 13.10 12.12
CA GLN A 363 -14.78 12.40 13.27
C GLN A 363 -13.72 13.26 13.99
N GLY A 364 -13.38 14.44 13.46
CA GLY A 364 -12.41 15.37 14.05
C GLY A 364 -10.96 15.10 13.61
N PHE A 365 -10.76 14.27 12.59
CA PHE A 365 -9.43 14.06 12.01
C PHE A 365 -9.20 15.03 10.86
N LEU A 366 -7.96 15.46 10.66
CA LEU A 366 -7.56 16.27 9.51
C LEU A 366 -7.97 15.60 8.19
N GLU A 367 -8.67 16.34 7.33
CA GLU A 367 -8.95 15.86 5.97
C GLU A 367 -7.63 15.79 5.19
N LYS A 368 -7.31 14.62 4.63
CA LYS A 368 -6.08 14.38 3.87
C LYS A 368 -6.35 14.16 2.38
N GLU A 369 -5.49 14.74 1.54
CA GLU A 369 -5.50 14.64 0.07
C GLU A 369 -4.22 13.94 -0.39
N LEU A 370 -4.32 12.87 -1.18
CA LEU A 370 -3.15 12.17 -1.73
C LEU A 370 -2.39 13.09 -2.69
N VAL A 371 -1.08 13.26 -2.46
CA VAL A 371 -0.18 14.07 -3.31
C VAL A 371 0.76 13.19 -4.13
N LEU A 372 1.26 12.11 -3.51
CA LEU A 372 2.22 11.19 -4.11
C LEU A 372 2.01 9.81 -3.49
N ASP A 373 1.91 8.78 -4.32
CA ASP A 373 2.17 7.40 -3.91
C ASP A 373 3.59 7.05 -4.36
N ALA A 374 4.53 6.94 -3.42
CA ALA A 374 5.92 6.64 -3.71
C ALA A 374 6.15 5.18 -4.15
N LEU A 375 5.10 4.35 -4.15
CA LEU A 375 5.12 3.04 -4.81
C LEU A 375 4.71 3.08 -6.29
N ASP A 376 4.35 4.26 -6.81
CA ASP A 376 3.92 4.47 -8.20
C ASP A 376 4.30 5.87 -8.71
N ILE A 377 5.53 6.00 -9.21
CA ILE A 377 6.07 7.25 -9.78
C ILE A 377 6.42 6.99 -11.24
N ALA A 378 5.83 7.74 -12.17
CA ALA A 378 6.15 7.58 -13.59
C ALA A 378 7.65 7.86 -13.85
N ASN A 379 8.30 6.98 -14.59
CA ASN A 379 9.72 7.09 -14.95
C ASN A 379 9.95 6.97 -16.47
N PRO A 380 9.36 7.86 -17.29
CA PRO A 380 9.39 7.76 -18.74
C PRO A 380 10.80 7.90 -19.34
N HIS A 381 11.77 8.33 -18.54
CA HIS A 381 13.16 8.55 -18.95
C HIS A 381 14.11 7.46 -18.43
N GLY A 382 13.62 6.44 -17.71
CA GLY A 382 14.45 5.35 -17.18
C GLY A 382 15.55 5.83 -16.22
N ILE A 383 15.30 6.90 -15.45
CA ILE A 383 16.26 7.45 -14.49
C ILE A 383 16.47 6.42 -13.38
N GLY A 384 17.73 6.08 -13.11
CA GLY A 384 18.09 5.12 -12.08
C GLY A 384 17.68 3.67 -12.36
N ALA A 385 17.18 3.35 -13.56
CA ALA A 385 16.71 2.02 -13.91
C ALA A 385 17.82 0.98 -13.88
N GLY A 386 17.55 -0.16 -13.25
CA GLY A 386 18.45 -1.29 -13.13
C GLY A 386 17.71 -2.55 -12.67
N ASP A 387 18.44 -3.50 -12.09
CA ASP A 387 17.87 -4.79 -11.68
C ASP A 387 17.20 -4.76 -10.29
N GLY A 388 17.28 -3.63 -9.58
CA GLY A 388 16.67 -3.46 -8.26
C GLY A 388 15.16 -3.28 -8.33
N TYR A 389 14.43 -3.85 -7.36
CA TYR A 389 12.99 -3.66 -7.23
C TYR A 389 12.64 -2.17 -7.18
N GLY A 390 11.63 -1.77 -7.95
CA GLY A 390 11.16 -0.39 -7.99
C GLY A 390 12.07 0.61 -8.71
N THR A 391 13.07 0.17 -9.50
CA THR A 391 13.93 1.11 -10.23
C THR A 391 13.46 1.41 -11.66
N GLY A 392 12.49 0.63 -12.18
CA GLY A 392 11.98 0.74 -13.55
C GLY A 392 10.94 1.85 -13.77
N ASP A 393 9.97 1.57 -14.64
CA ASP A 393 8.77 2.38 -14.88
C ASP A 393 7.52 1.51 -14.60
N PRO A 394 6.72 1.84 -13.57
CA PRO A 394 6.93 2.96 -12.64
C PRO A 394 8.15 2.77 -11.75
N PHE A 395 8.77 3.88 -11.39
CA PHE A 395 9.74 3.95 -10.30
C PHE A 395 9.01 3.91 -8.97
N SER A 396 9.63 3.31 -7.96
CA SER A 396 9.17 3.34 -6.58
C SER A 396 10.31 3.48 -5.58
N LEU A 397 9.94 3.92 -4.38
CA LEU A 397 10.78 3.96 -3.20
C LEU A 397 10.21 3.00 -2.12
N PRO A 398 10.37 1.69 -2.30
CA PRO A 398 9.71 0.66 -1.48
C PRO A 398 10.55 0.33 -0.23
N VAL A 399 11.11 1.35 0.42
CA VAL A 399 12.06 1.21 1.53
C VAL A 399 11.32 1.21 2.85
N GLN A 400 11.76 0.44 3.85
CA GLN A 400 11.08 0.40 5.15
C GLN A 400 10.90 1.80 5.75
N SER A 401 11.92 2.65 5.61
CA SER A 401 11.99 4.00 6.17
C SER A 401 11.94 5.06 5.08
N PHE A 402 10.71 5.30 4.60
CA PHE A 402 10.41 6.43 3.72
C PHE A 402 10.08 7.65 4.57
N GLU A 403 11.08 8.48 4.81
CA GLU A 403 11.07 9.48 5.90
C GLU A 403 11.53 10.86 5.45
N THR A 404 11.54 11.16 4.14
CA THR A 404 11.89 12.51 3.68
C THR A 404 10.89 13.02 2.67
N VAL A 405 10.34 14.21 2.94
CA VAL A 405 9.61 15.02 1.96
C VAL A 405 9.96 16.50 2.09
N VAL A 406 10.41 17.12 1.00
CA VAL A 406 10.68 18.56 0.94
C VAL A 406 10.07 19.13 -0.32
N GLN A 407 9.21 20.14 -0.21
CA GLN A 407 8.78 20.89 -1.40
C GLN A 407 9.78 22.01 -1.69
N LEU A 408 10.48 21.88 -2.82
CA LEU A 408 11.42 22.88 -3.32
C LEU A 408 10.68 24.14 -3.79
N ARG A 409 11.42 25.24 -3.94
CA ARG A 409 10.86 26.55 -4.33
C ARG A 409 10.16 26.55 -5.69
N ASP A 410 10.56 25.65 -6.58
CA ASP A 410 9.95 25.47 -7.90
C ASP A 410 8.73 24.54 -7.89
N GLY A 411 8.35 24.01 -6.72
CA GLY A 411 7.18 23.16 -6.52
C GLY A 411 7.47 21.66 -6.64
N ARG A 412 8.67 21.25 -7.09
CA ARG A 412 9.06 19.83 -7.10
C ARG A 412 9.18 19.30 -5.68
N LEU A 413 8.91 18.01 -5.51
CA LEU A 413 9.11 17.29 -4.25
C LEU A 413 10.48 16.62 -4.30
N LEU A 414 11.30 16.83 -3.28
CA LEU A 414 12.42 15.97 -2.96
C LEU A 414 11.91 14.90 -2.00
N ILE A 415 12.17 13.64 -2.33
CA ILE A 415 11.92 12.48 -1.48
C ILE A 415 13.24 11.75 -1.21
N GLY A 416 13.32 11.00 -0.12
CA GLY A 416 14.55 10.30 0.26
C GLY A 416 14.34 9.00 1.01
N ASN A 417 15.40 8.21 1.06
CA ASN A 417 15.49 6.93 1.75
C ASN A 417 16.32 7.08 3.03
N ASP A 418 15.77 6.63 4.15
CA ASP A 418 16.57 6.20 5.29
C ASP A 418 16.79 4.67 5.19
N ASN A 419 18.05 4.26 5.05
CA ASN A 419 18.37 2.87 4.73
C ASN A 419 18.61 2.00 5.98
N ASN A 420 18.48 2.55 7.19
CA ASN A 420 18.67 1.85 8.47
C ASN A 420 19.90 0.93 8.44
N TYR A 421 21.04 1.45 7.98
CA TYR A 421 22.22 0.62 7.69
C TYR A 421 22.65 -0.24 8.89
N PRO A 422 23.04 -1.52 8.70
CA PRO A 422 23.10 -2.24 7.43
C PRO A 422 21.83 -3.07 7.12
N GLY A 423 20.69 -2.75 7.74
CA GLY A 423 19.50 -3.58 7.83
C GLY A 423 18.62 -3.62 6.58
N ASN A 424 18.27 -2.48 5.98
CA ASN A 424 17.32 -2.46 4.87
C ASN A 424 17.96 -2.93 3.56
N ALA A 425 17.25 -3.78 2.81
CA ALA A 425 17.69 -4.32 1.53
C ALA A 425 16.51 -4.45 0.54
N ALA A 426 15.70 -3.40 0.49
CA ALA A 426 14.43 -3.31 -0.23
C ALA A 426 14.58 -3.53 -1.74
N ARG A 427 15.61 -2.95 -2.36
CA ARG A 427 15.80 -3.04 -3.82
C ARG A 427 16.41 -4.36 -4.24
N VAL A 428 17.42 -4.83 -3.50
CA VAL A 428 18.16 -6.07 -3.81
C VAL A 428 18.36 -6.87 -2.53
N PRO A 429 17.68 -8.02 -2.35
CA PRO A 429 17.80 -8.83 -1.15
C PRO A 429 19.26 -9.15 -0.78
N GLY A 430 19.63 -8.89 0.47
CA GLY A 430 20.98 -9.14 0.99
C GLY A 430 22.01 -8.05 0.68
N THR A 431 21.61 -6.95 0.04
CA THR A 431 22.46 -5.77 -0.24
C THR A 431 21.84 -4.55 0.43
N PRO A 432 22.57 -3.85 1.33
CA PRO A 432 22.04 -2.63 1.93
C PRO A 432 21.64 -1.61 0.85
N ASP A 433 20.47 -0.97 0.99
CA ASP A 433 20.07 0.07 0.05
C ASP A 433 20.99 1.28 0.16
N ASP A 434 21.37 1.84 -0.98
CA ASP A 434 22.07 3.13 -0.99
C ASP A 434 21.19 4.22 -0.38
N THR A 435 21.81 5.17 0.30
CA THR A 435 21.12 6.41 0.67
C THR A 435 20.70 7.12 -0.61
N GLU A 436 19.46 7.55 -0.69
CA GLU A 436 18.86 7.98 -1.94
C GLU A 436 18.12 9.32 -1.76
N MET A 437 18.27 10.21 -2.73
CA MET A 437 17.43 11.38 -2.93
C MET A 437 16.85 11.35 -4.34
N ALA A 438 15.57 11.65 -4.48
CA ALA A 438 14.89 11.74 -5.77
C ALA A 438 14.05 13.01 -5.86
N LEU A 439 14.01 13.61 -7.05
CA LEU A 439 13.13 14.74 -7.36
C LEU A 439 11.94 14.25 -8.18
N VAL A 440 10.75 14.58 -7.70
CA VAL A 440 9.48 14.26 -8.31
C VAL A 440 8.78 15.55 -8.72
N GLU A 441 8.35 15.61 -9.97
CA GLU A 441 7.52 16.67 -10.51
C GLU A 441 6.06 16.22 -10.53
N LEU A 442 5.15 17.07 -10.03
CA LEU A 442 3.71 16.82 -10.07
C LEU A 442 3.13 17.35 -11.39
N ARG A 443 3.17 16.54 -12.45
CA ARG A 443 2.75 16.94 -13.81
C ARG A 443 1.25 16.89 -13.94
N ARG A 444 0.68 17.84 -14.67
CA ARG A 444 -0.74 17.81 -15.04
C ARG A 444 -0.89 17.18 -16.42
N GLU A 445 -1.56 16.04 -16.48
CA GLU A 445 -1.75 15.30 -17.72
C GLU A 445 -3.24 15.18 -18.06
N ARG A 446 -3.55 15.20 -19.36
CA ARG A 446 -4.92 14.95 -19.83
C ARG A 446 -5.07 13.49 -20.14
N VAL A 447 -5.99 12.83 -19.43
CA VAL A 447 -6.31 11.42 -19.60
C VAL A 447 -7.72 11.26 -20.15
N ARG A 448 -7.94 10.15 -20.85
CA ARG A 448 -9.28 9.75 -21.29
C ARG A 448 -9.70 8.59 -20.39
N PRO A 449 -10.85 8.70 -19.71
CA PRO A 449 -11.42 7.57 -19.00
C PRO A 449 -11.66 6.40 -19.96
N ALA A 450 -11.43 5.17 -19.47
CA ALA A 450 -11.82 3.98 -20.21
C ALA A 450 -13.36 3.92 -20.34
N GLU A 451 -13.83 3.28 -21.42
CA GLU A 451 -15.28 3.05 -21.62
C GLU A 451 -15.79 1.87 -20.80
N VAL A 452 -14.92 0.91 -20.46
CA VAL A 452 -15.22 -0.28 -19.66
C VAL A 452 -14.44 -0.20 -18.36
N ASP A 453 -15.15 -0.33 -17.24
CA ASP A 453 -14.53 -0.27 -15.92
C ASP A 453 -13.82 -1.61 -15.60
N VAL A 454 -12.67 -1.53 -14.92
CA VAL A 454 -11.95 -2.69 -14.39
C VAL A 454 -12.21 -2.83 -12.90
N ILE A 455 -12.74 -3.99 -12.51
CA ILE A 455 -13.00 -4.33 -11.11
C ILE A 455 -11.96 -5.36 -10.67
N ALA A 456 -11.12 -4.99 -9.70
CA ALA A 456 -10.11 -5.87 -9.14
C ALA A 456 -10.74 -6.89 -8.20
N HIS A 457 -10.98 -8.09 -8.72
CA HIS A 457 -11.66 -9.17 -8.01
C HIS A 457 -10.79 -9.67 -6.85
N ARG A 458 -11.24 -9.35 -5.63
CA ARG A 458 -10.49 -9.55 -4.38
C ARG A 458 -9.16 -8.79 -4.31
N GLY A 459 -9.06 -7.69 -5.06
CA GLY A 459 -7.83 -6.96 -5.32
C GLY A 459 -7.02 -7.58 -6.48
N ALA A 460 -5.72 -7.33 -6.51
CA ALA A 460 -4.79 -7.90 -7.48
C ALA A 460 -4.43 -9.36 -7.12
N SER A 461 -5.47 -10.21 -7.01
CA SER A 461 -5.40 -11.54 -6.39
C SER A 461 -4.57 -12.56 -7.18
N GLY A 462 -4.25 -12.28 -8.45
CA GLY A 462 -3.27 -13.03 -9.23
C GLY A 462 -1.83 -12.86 -8.71
N TYR A 463 -1.55 -11.77 -7.97
CA TYR A 463 -0.21 -11.38 -7.55
C TYR A 463 0.00 -11.34 -6.04
N ARG A 464 -1.08 -11.26 -5.24
CA ARG A 464 -1.03 -11.18 -3.77
C ARG A 464 -2.19 -11.98 -3.16
N PRO A 465 -2.05 -12.49 -1.92
CA PRO A 465 -3.14 -13.14 -1.22
C PRO A 465 -4.40 -12.29 -1.23
N GLU A 466 -5.51 -12.90 -1.67
CA GLU A 466 -6.78 -12.23 -1.89
C GLU A 466 -7.34 -11.56 -0.63
N HIS A 467 -8.10 -10.48 -0.82
CA HIS A 467 -8.68 -9.65 0.25
C HIS A 467 -7.68 -9.22 1.33
N THR A 468 -6.52 -8.75 0.89
CA THR A 468 -5.58 -8.03 1.75
C THR A 468 -5.50 -6.58 1.30
N LEU A 469 -5.19 -5.65 2.20
CA LEU A 469 -4.92 -4.25 1.80
C LEU A 469 -3.77 -4.17 0.79
N ALA A 470 -2.82 -5.12 0.84
CA ALA A 470 -1.76 -5.26 -0.16
C ALA A 470 -2.29 -5.58 -1.56
N ALA A 471 -3.23 -6.53 -1.68
CA ALA A 471 -3.85 -6.87 -2.96
C ALA A 471 -4.69 -5.70 -3.51
N TYR A 472 -5.43 -5.00 -2.65
CA TYR A 472 -6.20 -3.82 -3.06
C TYR A 472 -5.32 -2.64 -3.46
N ALA A 473 -4.28 -2.32 -2.68
CA ALA A 473 -3.35 -1.24 -2.99
C ALA A 473 -2.57 -1.51 -4.29
N LEU A 474 -2.18 -2.77 -4.54
CA LEU A 474 -1.58 -3.14 -5.83
C LEU A 474 -2.57 -2.96 -6.99
N ALA A 475 -3.83 -3.36 -6.82
CA ALA A 475 -4.85 -3.17 -7.85
C ALA A 475 -5.07 -1.70 -8.21
N ILE A 476 -5.09 -0.82 -7.20
CA ILE A 476 -5.20 0.64 -7.38
C ILE A 476 -4.03 1.17 -8.21
N ARG A 477 -2.79 0.77 -7.87
CA ARG A 477 -1.59 1.13 -8.65
C ARG A 477 -1.59 0.54 -10.07
N GLN A 478 -2.27 -0.59 -10.25
CA GLN A 478 -2.52 -1.19 -11.56
C GLN A 478 -3.73 -0.55 -12.26
N CYS A 479 -4.19 0.62 -11.80
CA CYS A 479 -5.26 1.43 -12.37
C CYS A 479 -6.66 0.78 -12.37
N ALA A 480 -6.96 -0.13 -11.45
CA ALA A 480 -8.32 -0.63 -11.29
C ALA A 480 -9.26 0.52 -10.86
N ASP A 481 -10.43 0.61 -11.49
CA ASP A 481 -11.46 1.59 -11.15
C ASP A 481 -12.17 1.23 -9.83
N TRP A 482 -12.27 -0.08 -9.55
CA TRP A 482 -12.95 -0.63 -8.39
C TRP A 482 -12.10 -1.70 -7.69
N ILE A 483 -12.16 -1.73 -6.36
CA ILE A 483 -11.69 -2.87 -5.55
C ILE A 483 -12.90 -3.63 -4.98
N GLU A 484 -12.86 -4.96 -5.05
CA GLU A 484 -13.99 -5.83 -4.70
C GLU A 484 -13.68 -6.60 -3.39
N PRO A 485 -14.33 -6.26 -2.26
CA PRO A 485 -14.31 -7.07 -1.05
C PRO A 485 -15.55 -7.96 -0.91
N ASP A 486 -15.34 -9.26 -0.76
CA ASP A 486 -16.34 -10.17 -0.23
C ASP A 486 -16.47 -9.95 1.28
N VAL A 487 -17.66 -9.78 1.85
CA VAL A 487 -17.87 -9.46 3.27
C VAL A 487 -18.56 -10.59 4.03
N VAL A 488 -18.00 -10.91 5.20
CA VAL A 488 -18.52 -11.86 6.19
C VAL A 488 -18.41 -11.25 7.59
N ALA A 489 -19.22 -11.74 8.54
CA ALA A 489 -19.21 -11.25 9.91
C ALA A 489 -18.25 -12.04 10.83
N THR A 490 -17.63 -11.32 11.76
CA THR A 490 -16.97 -11.89 12.94
C THR A 490 -17.98 -12.20 14.05
N LYS A 491 -17.54 -12.92 15.09
CA LYS A 491 -18.35 -13.23 16.28
C LYS A 491 -18.89 -12.00 17.01
N ASP A 492 -18.12 -10.92 16.99
CA ASP A 492 -18.44 -9.62 17.59
C ASP A 492 -19.11 -8.64 16.60
N GLY A 493 -19.54 -9.13 15.43
CA GLY A 493 -20.39 -8.40 14.48
C GLY A 493 -19.66 -7.39 13.60
N VAL A 494 -18.33 -7.49 13.47
CA VAL A 494 -17.53 -6.66 12.57
C VAL A 494 -17.50 -7.30 11.18
N LEU A 495 -17.65 -6.49 10.13
CA LEU A 495 -17.51 -6.96 8.76
C LEU A 495 -16.04 -7.01 8.35
N VAL A 496 -15.62 -8.17 7.84
CA VAL A 496 -14.26 -8.41 7.36
C VAL A 496 -14.28 -8.89 5.93
N ALA A 497 -13.24 -8.53 5.16
CA ALA A 497 -13.17 -8.88 3.75
C ALA A 497 -12.60 -10.30 3.58
N ARG A 498 -13.44 -11.28 3.25
CA ARG A 498 -13.07 -12.67 2.95
C ARG A 498 -14.12 -13.34 2.04
N HIS A 499 -13.66 -14.05 1.01
CA HIS A 499 -14.55 -14.74 0.07
C HIS A 499 -15.45 -15.83 0.66
N GLU A 500 -14.98 -16.55 1.67
CA GLU A 500 -15.76 -17.54 2.41
C GLU A 500 -15.63 -17.24 3.89
N ASN A 501 -16.66 -17.57 4.66
CA ASN A 501 -16.54 -17.51 6.12
C ASN A 501 -15.63 -18.63 6.65
N GLU A 502 -15.44 -19.73 5.93
CA GLU A 502 -14.38 -20.71 6.22
C GLU A 502 -12.99 -20.17 5.86
N ILE A 503 -12.09 -20.10 6.83
CA ILE A 503 -10.79 -19.42 6.73
C ILE A 503 -9.57 -20.35 6.79
N GLY A 504 -9.77 -21.67 6.85
CA GLY A 504 -8.70 -22.67 6.98
C GLY A 504 -7.79 -22.76 5.75
N GLY A 505 -8.32 -22.49 4.56
CA GLY A 505 -7.56 -22.52 3.29
C GLY A 505 -6.88 -21.19 2.92
N THR A 506 -7.09 -20.14 3.68
CA THR A 506 -6.80 -18.74 3.28
C THR A 506 -6.19 -17.91 4.40
N THR A 507 -5.95 -18.54 5.54
CA THR A 507 -5.18 -17.97 6.66
C THR A 507 -4.24 -19.03 7.23
N ASP A 508 -3.39 -18.63 8.17
CA ASP A 508 -2.54 -19.52 8.96
C ASP A 508 -3.27 -20.24 10.11
N VAL A 509 -4.59 -20.08 10.28
CA VAL A 509 -5.36 -20.59 11.43
C VAL A 509 -5.18 -22.09 11.70
N ALA A 510 -5.06 -22.89 10.64
CA ALA A 510 -4.89 -24.34 10.75
C ALA A 510 -3.56 -24.73 11.43
N THR A 511 -2.59 -23.81 11.49
CA THR A 511 -1.29 -24.00 12.12
C THR A 511 -1.17 -23.33 13.49
N ARG A 512 -2.24 -22.69 13.99
CA ARG A 512 -2.29 -22.01 15.29
C ARG A 512 -2.80 -22.94 16.40
N PRO A 513 -1.94 -23.42 17.32
CA PRO A 513 -2.37 -24.35 18.36
C PRO A 513 -3.47 -23.79 19.26
N GLU A 514 -3.45 -22.48 19.52
CA GLU A 514 -4.42 -21.75 20.33
C GLU A 514 -5.85 -21.76 19.76
N PHE A 515 -6.02 -22.07 18.47
CA PHE A 515 -7.32 -22.13 17.79
C PHE A 515 -7.70 -23.52 17.29
N ALA A 516 -6.92 -24.55 17.62
CA ALA A 516 -7.18 -25.91 17.14
C ALA A 516 -8.56 -26.46 17.57
N ASP A 517 -9.07 -26.03 18.73
CA ASP A 517 -10.38 -26.40 19.27
C ASP A 517 -11.57 -25.69 18.60
N ARG A 518 -11.32 -24.66 17.78
CA ARG A 518 -12.35 -23.93 17.00
C ARG A 518 -12.74 -24.63 15.70
N ARG A 519 -12.01 -25.69 15.31
CA ARG A 519 -12.34 -26.45 14.10
C ARG A 519 -13.68 -27.18 14.28
N THR A 520 -14.66 -26.90 13.43
CA THR A 520 -16.02 -27.45 13.56
C THR A 520 -16.64 -27.77 12.20
N THR A 521 -17.84 -28.33 12.18
CA THR A 521 -18.64 -28.59 10.97
C THR A 521 -19.94 -27.79 11.02
N LYS A 522 -20.24 -27.03 9.96
CA LYS A 522 -21.44 -26.18 9.84
C LYS A 522 -22.19 -26.51 8.55
N SER A 523 -23.49 -26.21 8.53
CA SER A 523 -24.33 -26.29 7.33
C SER A 523 -24.47 -24.88 6.76
N ILE A 524 -23.80 -24.59 5.66
CA ILE A 524 -23.80 -23.29 4.97
C ILE A 524 -24.41 -23.54 3.60
N ASP A 525 -25.49 -22.84 3.31
CA ASP A 525 -26.24 -22.97 2.06
C ASP A 525 -26.58 -24.42 1.68
N GLY A 526 -26.97 -25.20 2.70
CA GLY A 526 -27.31 -26.62 2.56
C GLY A 526 -26.12 -27.57 2.41
N GLN A 527 -24.88 -27.05 2.43
CA GLN A 527 -23.65 -27.84 2.34
C GLN A 527 -22.97 -27.98 3.70
N GLN A 528 -22.47 -29.19 3.98
CA GLN A 528 -21.67 -29.43 5.19
C GLN A 528 -20.22 -29.02 4.96
N VAL A 529 -19.78 -27.95 5.63
CA VAL A 529 -18.43 -27.42 5.56
C VAL A 529 -17.72 -27.71 6.88
N THR A 530 -16.46 -28.15 6.85
CA THR A 530 -15.66 -28.42 8.05
C THR A 530 -14.37 -27.63 8.03
N GLY A 531 -14.16 -26.79 9.04
CA GLY A 531 -13.06 -25.84 9.06
C GLY A 531 -13.10 -24.89 10.24
N TRP A 532 -12.55 -23.70 10.06
CA TRP A 532 -12.59 -22.60 11.02
C TRP A 532 -13.38 -21.46 10.39
N PHE A 533 -14.28 -20.83 11.13
CA PHE A 533 -15.23 -19.89 10.54
C PHE A 533 -15.12 -18.51 11.17
N THR A 534 -15.20 -17.43 10.39
CA THR A 534 -15.05 -16.06 10.88
C THR A 534 -15.98 -15.74 12.04
N GLU A 535 -17.22 -16.25 12.02
CA GLU A 535 -18.20 -16.04 13.08
C GLU A 535 -17.88 -16.75 14.41
N ASP A 536 -16.82 -17.56 14.47
CA ASP A 536 -16.31 -18.16 15.72
C ASP A 536 -15.16 -17.36 16.35
N PHE A 537 -14.68 -16.30 15.69
CA PHE A 537 -13.57 -15.44 16.12
C PHE A 537 -14.04 -14.01 16.33
N THR A 538 -13.55 -13.36 17.39
CA THR A 538 -13.62 -11.89 17.50
C THR A 538 -12.68 -11.23 16.50
N LEU A 539 -12.89 -9.95 16.17
CA LEU A 539 -11.94 -9.21 15.32
C LEU A 539 -10.53 -9.25 15.91
N ALA A 540 -10.40 -9.09 17.23
CA ALA A 540 -9.11 -9.10 17.92
C ALA A 540 -8.37 -10.44 17.75
N GLU A 541 -9.08 -11.57 17.83
CA GLU A 541 -8.50 -12.89 17.54
C GLU A 541 -8.14 -13.04 16.06
N LEU A 542 -9.01 -12.61 15.15
CA LEU A 542 -8.80 -12.70 13.71
C LEU A 542 -7.60 -11.87 13.23
N ARG A 543 -7.34 -10.71 13.84
CA ARG A 543 -6.16 -9.87 13.58
C ARG A 543 -4.83 -10.54 13.90
N THR A 544 -4.83 -11.55 14.76
CA THR A 544 -3.63 -12.33 15.05
C THR A 544 -3.25 -13.27 13.92
N LEU A 545 -4.19 -13.58 13.02
CA LEU A 545 -3.98 -14.48 11.87
C LEU A 545 -3.35 -13.74 10.69
N ARG A 546 -2.77 -14.49 9.77
CA ARG A 546 -2.16 -13.97 8.55
C ARG A 546 -2.74 -14.63 7.32
N ALA A 547 -3.05 -13.81 6.32
CA ALA A 547 -3.64 -14.24 5.06
C ALA A 547 -2.66 -15.11 4.26
N LYS A 548 -3.23 -16.01 3.45
CA LYS A 548 -2.51 -16.93 2.59
C LYS A 548 -3.20 -17.12 1.24
N GLU A 549 -2.41 -17.42 0.21
CA GLU A 549 -2.87 -17.80 -1.12
C GLU A 549 -3.65 -19.12 -1.06
N ARG A 550 -4.86 -19.12 -1.63
CA ARG A 550 -5.78 -20.27 -1.63
C ARG A 550 -5.42 -21.34 -2.68
N ILE A 551 -4.74 -20.95 -3.75
CA ILE A 551 -4.33 -21.83 -4.87
C ILE A 551 -2.82 -21.76 -5.11
N PRO A 552 -1.96 -22.06 -4.11
CA PRO A 552 -0.52 -21.80 -4.18
C PRO A 552 0.20 -22.59 -5.27
N ALA A 553 -0.37 -23.72 -5.71
CA ALA A 553 0.16 -24.49 -6.83
C ALA A 553 0.01 -23.78 -8.20
N LEU A 554 -1.03 -22.95 -8.35
CA LEU A 554 -1.23 -22.12 -9.54
C LEU A 554 -0.57 -20.74 -9.40
N ARG A 555 -0.50 -20.22 -8.17
CA ARG A 555 0.03 -18.87 -7.86
C ARG A 555 1.21 -18.89 -6.89
N PRO A 556 2.35 -19.52 -7.24
CA PRO A 556 3.51 -19.53 -6.36
C PRO A 556 4.07 -18.12 -6.09
N GLY A 557 3.90 -17.18 -7.03
CA GLY A 557 4.29 -15.77 -6.84
C GLY A 557 3.45 -15.04 -5.78
N SER A 558 2.13 -15.29 -5.75
CA SER A 558 1.24 -14.78 -4.68
C SER A 558 1.55 -15.45 -3.34
N ALA A 559 1.75 -16.77 -3.34
CA ALA A 559 2.08 -17.54 -2.14
C ALA A 559 3.41 -17.14 -1.49
N ALA A 560 4.31 -16.46 -2.21
CA ALA A 560 5.53 -15.89 -1.64
C ALA A 560 5.25 -14.79 -0.59
N PHE A 561 4.02 -14.26 -0.54
CA PHE A 561 3.56 -13.27 0.43
C PHE A 561 2.69 -13.88 1.55
N ASP A 562 2.57 -15.21 1.62
CA ASP A 562 1.87 -15.89 2.71
C ASP A 562 2.45 -15.49 4.06
N GLY A 563 1.58 -15.24 5.04
CA GLY A 563 2.01 -14.94 6.40
C GLY A 563 2.34 -13.47 6.67
N LEU A 564 2.29 -12.60 5.66
CA LEU A 564 2.65 -11.17 5.83
C LEU A 564 1.46 -10.30 6.27
N TYR A 565 0.32 -10.45 5.60
CA TYR A 565 -0.78 -9.49 5.72
C TYR A 565 -1.90 -9.98 6.63
N GLU A 566 -2.58 -9.04 7.29
CA GLU A 566 -3.76 -9.30 8.13
C GLU A 566 -5.04 -9.40 7.29
N VAL A 567 -6.10 -9.93 7.91
CA VAL A 567 -7.46 -9.85 7.37
C VAL A 567 -8.02 -8.44 7.62
N PRO A 568 -8.38 -7.68 6.57
CA PRO A 568 -8.90 -6.33 6.72
C PRO A 568 -10.40 -6.33 7.06
N THR A 569 -10.82 -5.28 7.75
CA THR A 569 -12.23 -4.91 7.94
C THR A 569 -12.77 -4.22 6.69
N LEU A 570 -14.08 -4.24 6.47
CA LEU A 570 -14.70 -3.45 5.40
C LEU A 570 -14.39 -1.95 5.58
N ALA A 571 -14.44 -1.43 6.80
CA ALA A 571 -14.10 -0.04 7.12
C ALA A 571 -12.69 0.36 6.63
N GLU A 572 -11.68 -0.50 6.75
CA GLU A 572 -10.34 -0.22 6.22
C GLU A 572 -10.28 -0.26 4.69
N VAL A 573 -11.04 -1.14 4.05
CA VAL A 573 -11.12 -1.20 2.58
C VAL A 573 -11.79 0.08 2.05
N LEU A 574 -12.88 0.52 2.68
CA LEU A 574 -13.55 1.79 2.35
C LEU A 574 -12.62 2.99 2.54
N ASP A 575 -11.82 2.98 3.61
CA ASP A 575 -10.89 4.06 3.91
C ASP A 575 -9.73 4.12 2.92
N LEU A 576 -9.12 2.97 2.57
CA LEU A 576 -8.10 2.88 1.53
C LEU A 576 -8.60 3.48 0.20
N ALA A 577 -9.82 3.13 -0.22
CA ALA A 577 -10.42 3.66 -1.45
C ALA A 577 -10.70 5.17 -1.36
N ARG A 578 -11.15 5.68 -0.20
CA ARG A 578 -11.39 7.12 0.02
C ARG A 578 -10.13 7.98 -0.07
N HIS A 579 -8.98 7.43 0.27
CA HIS A 579 -7.69 8.13 0.19
C HIS A 579 -6.90 7.78 -1.08
N SER A 580 -7.54 7.12 -2.05
CA SER A 580 -6.92 6.72 -3.32
C SER A 580 -7.69 7.28 -4.51
N VAL A 581 -6.97 7.50 -5.60
CA VAL A 581 -7.54 7.93 -6.89
C VAL A 581 -7.19 6.91 -7.96
N THR A 582 -8.09 6.75 -8.92
CA THR A 582 -7.87 5.99 -10.15
C THR A 582 -6.86 6.73 -11.04
N CYS A 583 -6.33 6.05 -12.06
CA CYS A 583 -5.41 6.67 -13.01
C CYS A 583 -6.06 7.74 -13.91
N ASP A 584 -7.40 7.79 -13.96
CA ASP A 584 -8.14 8.88 -14.59
C ASP A 584 -8.56 10.02 -13.63
N GLY A 585 -8.19 9.90 -12.34
CA GLY A 585 -8.31 10.96 -11.33
C GLY A 585 -9.61 10.98 -10.55
N GLU A 586 -10.46 9.98 -10.74
CA GLU A 586 -11.67 9.79 -9.95
C GLU A 586 -11.34 9.07 -8.64
N GLN A 587 -12.26 9.12 -7.68
CA GLN A 587 -12.12 8.36 -6.45
C GLN A 587 -12.27 6.86 -6.75
N VAL A 588 -11.34 6.03 -6.26
CA VAL A 588 -11.43 4.56 -6.40
C VAL A 588 -12.75 4.07 -5.78
N GLY A 589 -13.46 3.21 -6.50
CA GLY A 589 -14.71 2.62 -6.02
C GLY A 589 -14.52 1.33 -5.22
N VAL A 590 -15.52 1.01 -4.40
CA VAL A 590 -15.57 -0.25 -3.63
C VAL A 590 -16.81 -1.05 -4.02
N TYR A 591 -16.62 -2.33 -4.31
CA TYR A 591 -17.67 -3.20 -4.82
C TYR A 591 -17.95 -4.37 -3.86
N PRO A 592 -18.54 -4.13 -2.66
CA PRO A 592 -18.67 -5.19 -1.66
C PRO A 592 -19.69 -6.28 -2.04
N GLU A 593 -19.32 -7.55 -1.87
CA GLU A 593 -20.22 -8.71 -2.00
C GLU A 593 -20.66 -9.25 -0.62
N THR A 594 -21.95 -9.29 -0.31
CA THR A 594 -22.42 -9.99 0.91
C THR A 594 -22.38 -11.50 0.72
N LYS A 595 -21.62 -12.23 1.55
CA LYS A 595 -21.50 -13.69 1.47
C LYS A 595 -22.47 -14.41 2.38
N HIS A 596 -23.23 -15.37 1.85
CA HIS A 596 -24.17 -16.22 2.61
C HIS A 596 -25.12 -15.44 3.54
N PRO A 597 -25.80 -14.36 3.09
CA PRO A 597 -26.62 -13.55 3.99
C PRO A 597 -27.71 -14.37 4.71
N SER A 598 -28.37 -15.32 4.02
CA SER A 598 -29.34 -16.23 4.67
C SER A 598 -28.72 -17.07 5.81
N TYR A 599 -27.46 -17.50 5.67
CA TYR A 599 -26.75 -18.25 6.71
C TYR A 599 -26.45 -17.33 7.91
N PHE A 600 -25.86 -16.17 7.66
CA PHE A 600 -25.47 -15.21 8.69
C PHE A 600 -26.68 -14.70 9.49
N ASP A 601 -27.81 -14.45 8.82
CA ASP A 601 -29.09 -14.16 9.48
C ASP A 601 -29.53 -15.29 10.42
N SER A 602 -29.42 -16.54 9.97
CA SER A 602 -29.87 -17.71 10.76
C SER A 602 -29.10 -17.88 12.08
N VAL A 603 -27.88 -17.33 12.18
CA VAL A 603 -27.04 -17.36 13.37
C VAL A 603 -27.01 -16.02 14.13
N GLY A 604 -27.82 -15.04 13.70
CA GLY A 604 -27.96 -13.74 14.37
C GLY A 604 -26.81 -12.76 14.10
N LEU A 605 -26.14 -12.89 12.96
CA LEU A 605 -25.01 -12.06 12.52
C LEU A 605 -25.26 -11.47 11.13
N SER A 606 -26.45 -10.92 10.91
CA SER A 606 -26.87 -10.30 9.64
C SER A 606 -25.82 -9.32 9.09
N LEU A 607 -25.67 -9.26 7.77
CA LEU A 607 -24.63 -8.47 7.10
C LEU A 607 -25.15 -7.09 6.67
N GLU A 608 -26.46 -6.96 6.45
CA GLU A 608 -27.11 -5.83 5.82
C GLU A 608 -27.05 -4.57 6.67
N GLU A 609 -27.50 -4.62 7.93
CA GLU A 609 -27.46 -3.47 8.83
C GLU A 609 -26.04 -3.01 9.14
N PRO A 610 -25.07 -3.89 9.47
CA PRO A 610 -23.69 -3.49 9.66
C PRO A 610 -23.08 -2.87 8.40
N LEU A 611 -23.33 -3.43 7.21
CA LEU A 611 -22.81 -2.89 5.94
C LEU A 611 -23.34 -1.48 5.69
N VAL A 612 -24.65 -1.27 5.84
CA VAL A 612 -25.24 0.06 5.66
C VAL A 612 -24.76 1.04 6.73
N ALA A 613 -24.53 0.58 7.97
CA ALA A 613 -23.96 1.40 9.03
C ALA A 613 -22.53 1.86 8.70
N GLU A 614 -21.68 0.97 8.20
CA GLU A 614 -20.32 1.30 7.76
C GLU A 614 -20.31 2.27 6.58
N LEU A 615 -21.17 2.06 5.57
CA LEU A 615 -21.33 3.01 4.46
C LEU A 615 -21.76 4.40 4.95
N ARG A 616 -22.68 4.48 5.92
CA ARG A 616 -23.09 5.76 6.52
C ARG A 616 -21.98 6.42 7.31
N ALA A 617 -21.24 5.64 8.09
CA ALA A 617 -20.09 6.12 8.87
C ALA A 617 -18.99 6.68 7.97
N ALA A 618 -18.72 6.02 6.85
CA ALA A 618 -17.80 6.48 5.81
C ALA A 618 -18.35 7.65 4.96
N GLY A 619 -19.62 8.04 5.15
CA GLY A 619 -20.27 9.09 4.36
C GLY A 619 -20.61 8.67 2.92
N LEU A 620 -20.64 7.37 2.63
CA LEU A 620 -20.83 6.76 1.30
C LEU A 620 -22.27 6.24 1.06
N ASP A 621 -23.21 6.41 1.99
CA ASP A 621 -24.63 6.06 1.74
C ASP A 621 -25.37 7.16 0.95
N HIS A 622 -25.01 7.33 -0.32
CA HIS A 622 -25.70 8.21 -1.25
C HIS A 622 -25.58 7.73 -2.72
N LYS A 623 -26.52 8.17 -3.57
CA LYS A 623 -26.65 7.75 -4.99
C LYS A 623 -25.45 7.96 -5.90
N LYS A 624 -24.47 8.75 -5.45
CA LYS A 624 -23.27 9.10 -6.22
C LYS A 624 -21.99 8.55 -5.58
N ALA A 625 -22.13 7.81 -4.49
CA ALA A 625 -20.97 7.21 -3.86
C ALA A 625 -20.35 6.21 -4.84
N PRO A 626 -19.02 6.12 -4.91
CA PRO A 626 -18.35 5.11 -5.71
C PRO A 626 -18.44 3.75 -4.98
N VAL A 627 -19.67 3.28 -4.78
CA VAL A 627 -19.99 1.99 -4.14
C VAL A 627 -21.06 1.27 -4.94
N ILE A 628 -20.84 -0.03 -5.19
CA ILE A 628 -21.86 -0.94 -5.72
C ILE A 628 -21.89 -2.17 -4.82
N VAL A 629 -23.03 -2.48 -4.20
CA VAL A 629 -23.15 -3.70 -3.37
C VAL A 629 -23.68 -4.83 -4.24
N GLN A 630 -23.09 -6.02 -4.13
CA GLN A 630 -23.56 -7.21 -4.83
C GLN A 630 -23.90 -8.37 -3.90
N SER A 631 -24.73 -9.27 -4.41
CA SER A 631 -25.04 -10.54 -3.77
C SER A 631 -25.57 -11.55 -4.79
N PHE A 632 -25.34 -12.83 -4.51
CA PHE A 632 -26.01 -13.92 -5.22
C PHE A 632 -27.48 -14.08 -4.79
N GLU A 633 -27.81 -13.72 -3.55
CA GLU A 633 -29.16 -13.89 -2.99
C GLU A 633 -30.07 -12.70 -3.35
N THR A 634 -31.29 -13.01 -3.79
CA THR A 634 -32.24 -12.00 -4.30
C THR A 634 -32.96 -11.25 -3.18
N GLY A 635 -33.23 -11.92 -2.06
CA GLY A 635 -33.92 -11.39 -0.89
C GLY A 635 -33.12 -10.30 -0.21
N ASN A 636 -31.82 -10.58 0.02
CA ASN A 636 -30.82 -9.66 0.55
C ASN A 636 -30.78 -8.34 -0.26
N LEU A 637 -30.65 -8.41 -1.59
CA LEU A 637 -30.59 -7.19 -2.40
C LEU A 637 -31.90 -6.38 -2.37
N ARG A 638 -33.06 -7.04 -2.30
CA ARG A 638 -34.36 -6.36 -2.16
C ARG A 638 -34.52 -5.68 -0.80
N GLU A 639 -33.86 -6.19 0.22
CA GLU A 639 -33.78 -5.56 1.53
C GLU A 639 -32.86 -4.35 1.49
N LEU A 640 -31.65 -4.50 0.97
CA LEU A 640 -30.68 -3.43 0.80
C LEU A 640 -31.23 -2.26 -0.04
N ASP A 641 -31.99 -2.51 -1.10
CA ASP A 641 -32.66 -1.48 -1.93
C ASP A 641 -33.57 -0.55 -1.10
N ARG A 642 -34.08 -1.03 0.04
CA ARG A 642 -34.90 -0.23 0.97
C ARG A 642 -34.08 0.47 2.04
N MET A 643 -32.82 0.07 2.24
CA MET A 643 -31.96 0.52 3.35
C MET A 643 -30.90 1.53 2.93
N THR A 644 -30.38 1.43 1.71
CA THR A 644 -29.25 2.24 1.21
C THR A 644 -29.59 2.90 -0.12
N LYS A 645 -28.83 3.94 -0.48
CA LYS A 645 -28.96 4.67 -1.76
C LYS A 645 -27.86 4.32 -2.76
N VAL A 646 -26.89 3.50 -2.38
CA VAL A 646 -25.81 3.06 -3.27
C VAL A 646 -26.36 2.15 -4.37
N ARG A 647 -25.61 1.97 -5.45
CA ARG A 647 -26.02 1.07 -6.53
C ARG A 647 -25.98 -0.38 -6.06
N LEU A 648 -26.86 -1.20 -6.60
CA LEU A 648 -26.93 -2.64 -6.29
C LEU A 648 -26.72 -3.48 -7.54
N ALA A 649 -26.10 -4.66 -7.42
CA ALA A 649 -25.92 -5.60 -8.52
C ALA A 649 -26.29 -7.03 -8.14
N GLN A 650 -27.13 -7.66 -8.96
CA GLN A 650 -27.48 -9.08 -8.80
C GLN A 650 -26.38 -9.94 -9.42
N LEU A 651 -25.74 -10.79 -8.62
CA LEU A 651 -24.82 -11.81 -9.12
C LEU A 651 -25.59 -13.01 -9.66
N VAL A 652 -25.12 -13.56 -10.78
CA VAL A 652 -25.66 -14.79 -11.37
C VAL A 652 -24.53 -15.77 -11.67
N SER A 653 -24.64 -16.98 -11.12
CA SER A 653 -23.69 -18.06 -11.39
C SER A 653 -23.98 -18.71 -12.74
N CYS A 654 -23.01 -19.44 -13.28
CA CYS A 654 -23.14 -20.14 -14.55
C CYS A 654 -24.22 -21.24 -14.52
N SER A 655 -24.58 -21.72 -13.31
CA SER A 655 -25.63 -22.72 -13.09
C SER A 655 -26.14 -22.68 -11.64
N GLY A 656 -27.24 -23.38 -11.36
CA GLY A 656 -27.84 -23.45 -10.02
C GLY A 656 -28.90 -22.37 -9.79
N ALA A 657 -29.13 -22.03 -8.52
CA ALA A 657 -30.11 -21.05 -8.09
C ALA A 657 -29.58 -20.24 -6.89
N PRO A 658 -30.06 -19.00 -6.68
CA PRO A 658 -29.87 -18.27 -5.42
C PRO A 658 -30.31 -19.10 -4.21
N TRP A 659 -29.51 -19.12 -3.14
CA TRP A 659 -29.79 -19.98 -1.99
C TRP A 659 -31.07 -19.58 -1.24
N ASP A 660 -31.35 -18.29 -1.11
CA ASP A 660 -32.59 -17.77 -0.52
C ASP A 660 -33.85 -18.29 -1.23
N LEU A 661 -33.81 -18.39 -2.56
CA LEU A 661 -34.88 -18.98 -3.35
C LEU A 661 -35.04 -20.48 -3.08
N VAL A 662 -33.92 -21.21 -3.01
CA VAL A 662 -33.92 -22.65 -2.68
C VAL A 662 -34.49 -22.88 -1.27
N ALA A 663 -34.05 -22.10 -0.28
CA ALA A 663 -34.53 -22.18 1.10
C ALA A 663 -36.03 -21.85 1.21
N ALA A 664 -36.53 -20.94 0.37
CA ALA A 664 -37.95 -20.62 0.27
C ALA A 664 -38.78 -21.62 -0.55
N GLY A 665 -38.15 -22.62 -1.18
CA GLY A 665 -38.82 -23.59 -2.06
C GLY A 665 -39.25 -23.01 -3.41
N ASP A 666 -38.65 -21.90 -3.84
CA ASP A 666 -38.86 -21.29 -5.15
C ASP A 666 -38.02 -22.03 -6.22
N PRO A 667 -38.63 -22.50 -7.32
CA PRO A 667 -37.92 -23.32 -8.31
C PRO A 667 -37.04 -22.51 -9.28
N ARG A 668 -37.06 -21.18 -9.23
CA ARG A 668 -36.30 -20.33 -10.17
C ARG A 668 -34.80 -20.52 -10.02
N THR A 669 -34.13 -20.61 -11.17
CA THR A 669 -32.68 -20.77 -11.31
C THR A 669 -32.02 -19.47 -11.78
N TYR A 670 -30.69 -19.42 -11.78
CA TYR A 670 -29.97 -18.30 -12.40
C TYR A 670 -30.30 -18.13 -13.89
N ALA A 671 -30.60 -19.23 -14.60
CA ALA A 671 -31.03 -19.17 -15.99
C ALA A 671 -32.39 -18.46 -16.16
N ASP A 672 -33.30 -18.60 -15.18
CA ASP A 672 -34.59 -17.89 -15.17
C ASP A 672 -34.40 -16.39 -14.90
N LEU A 673 -33.44 -16.04 -14.04
CA LEU A 673 -33.12 -14.65 -13.68
C LEU A 673 -32.57 -13.84 -14.86
N VAL A 674 -31.86 -14.46 -15.80
CA VAL A 674 -31.27 -13.77 -16.97
C VAL A 674 -32.15 -13.81 -18.22
N THR A 675 -33.40 -14.29 -18.10
CA THR A 675 -34.40 -14.09 -19.16
C THR A 675 -34.81 -12.62 -19.24
N ARG A 676 -35.39 -12.19 -20.38
CA ARG A 676 -35.95 -10.82 -20.52
C ARG A 676 -36.95 -10.44 -19.42
N GLN A 677 -37.68 -11.43 -18.87
CA GLN A 677 -38.57 -11.18 -17.73
C GLN A 677 -37.78 -11.06 -16.43
N GLY A 678 -36.87 -12.00 -16.16
CA GLY A 678 -36.02 -11.99 -14.96
C GLY A 678 -35.21 -10.70 -14.85
N LEU A 679 -34.59 -10.24 -15.94
CA LEU A 679 -33.84 -8.98 -15.98
C LEU A 679 -34.71 -7.75 -15.66
N ARG A 680 -35.97 -7.72 -16.12
CA ARG A 680 -36.92 -6.66 -15.74
C ARG A 680 -37.35 -6.75 -14.27
N GLU A 681 -37.31 -7.94 -13.67
CA GLU A 681 -37.57 -8.12 -12.25
C GLU A 681 -36.36 -7.70 -11.42
N ILE A 682 -35.13 -7.96 -11.88
CA ILE A 682 -33.86 -7.49 -11.32
C ILE A 682 -33.81 -5.96 -11.31
N ALA A 683 -34.11 -5.32 -12.45
CA ALA A 683 -34.12 -3.86 -12.61
C ALA A 683 -35.10 -3.09 -11.70
N ARG A 684 -35.89 -3.78 -10.86
CA ARG A 684 -36.73 -3.15 -9.84
C ARG A 684 -36.00 -2.90 -8.52
N TYR A 685 -34.87 -3.56 -8.28
CA TYR A 685 -34.12 -3.49 -7.02
C TYR A 685 -32.60 -3.46 -7.21
N ALA A 686 -32.10 -3.61 -8.45
CA ALA A 686 -30.69 -3.53 -8.77
C ALA A 686 -30.46 -2.65 -10.00
N ASP A 687 -29.27 -2.06 -10.07
CA ASP A 687 -28.78 -1.21 -11.15
C ASP A 687 -27.81 -1.97 -12.08
N GLY A 688 -27.28 -3.11 -11.64
CA GLY A 688 -26.35 -3.95 -12.41
C GLY A 688 -26.62 -5.45 -12.31
N LEU A 689 -25.98 -6.18 -13.21
CA LEU A 689 -25.94 -7.64 -13.28
C LEU A 689 -24.48 -8.10 -13.26
N GLY A 690 -24.06 -8.77 -12.18
CA GLY A 690 -22.76 -9.45 -12.11
C GLY A 690 -22.85 -10.84 -12.71
N ALA A 691 -22.43 -11.02 -13.96
CA ALA A 691 -22.67 -12.25 -14.71
C ALA A 691 -21.44 -13.15 -14.80
N CYS A 692 -21.60 -14.45 -14.47
CA CYS A 692 -20.59 -15.44 -14.85
C CYS A 692 -20.31 -15.36 -16.36
N LYS A 693 -19.03 -15.46 -16.75
CA LYS A 693 -18.59 -15.42 -18.15
C LYS A 693 -19.43 -16.29 -19.10
N ASP A 694 -19.73 -17.53 -18.72
CA ASP A 694 -20.44 -18.48 -19.57
C ASP A 694 -21.92 -18.10 -19.83
N VAL A 695 -22.49 -17.18 -19.05
CA VAL A 695 -23.82 -16.60 -19.31
C VAL A 695 -23.76 -15.54 -20.41
N VAL A 696 -22.63 -14.84 -20.53
CA VAL A 696 -22.40 -13.78 -21.52
C VAL A 696 -21.86 -14.36 -22.82
N VAL A 697 -20.75 -15.09 -22.75
CA VAL A 697 -20.17 -15.84 -23.88
C VAL A 697 -19.92 -17.28 -23.41
N PRO A 698 -20.75 -18.25 -23.81
CA PRO A 698 -20.64 -19.63 -23.38
C PRO A 698 -19.39 -20.29 -23.97
N ARG A 699 -18.96 -21.38 -23.34
CA ARG A 699 -17.95 -22.28 -23.91
C ARG A 699 -18.61 -23.34 -24.78
N GLU A 700 -17.98 -23.66 -25.90
CA GLU A 700 -18.35 -24.78 -26.75
C GLU A 700 -18.01 -26.12 -26.09
N ALA A 701 -18.50 -27.22 -26.66
CA ALA A 701 -18.27 -28.56 -26.12
C ALA A 701 -16.79 -28.98 -26.07
N ASP A 702 -15.94 -28.39 -26.90
CA ASP A 702 -14.48 -28.60 -26.89
C ASP A 702 -13.74 -27.66 -25.92
N GLY A 703 -14.49 -26.80 -25.22
CA GLY A 703 -13.96 -25.83 -24.25
C GLY A 703 -13.47 -24.53 -24.86
N SER A 704 -13.57 -24.34 -26.18
CA SER A 704 -13.28 -23.06 -26.83
C SER A 704 -14.35 -22.01 -26.56
N LEU A 705 -14.05 -20.74 -26.79
CA LEU A 705 -15.00 -19.65 -26.61
C LEU A 705 -16.07 -19.65 -27.73
N GLY A 706 -17.34 -19.64 -27.34
CA GLY A 706 -18.49 -19.63 -28.26
C GLY A 706 -18.93 -18.22 -28.69
N ALA A 707 -20.16 -18.12 -29.21
CA ALA A 707 -20.75 -16.84 -29.62
C ALA A 707 -21.49 -16.13 -28.46
N PRO A 708 -21.42 -14.79 -28.34
CA PRO A 708 -22.15 -14.05 -27.31
C PRO A 708 -23.65 -14.32 -27.29
N THR A 709 -24.23 -14.41 -26.09
CA THR A 709 -25.68 -14.52 -25.89
C THR A 709 -26.35 -13.15 -26.02
N THR A 710 -27.68 -13.10 -25.87
CA THR A 710 -28.42 -11.83 -25.86
C THR A 710 -28.46 -11.14 -24.49
N VAL A 711 -27.84 -11.73 -23.46
CA VAL A 711 -28.01 -11.28 -22.06
C VAL A 711 -27.61 -9.82 -21.88
N VAL A 712 -26.48 -9.40 -22.44
CA VAL A 712 -25.95 -8.03 -22.32
C VAL A 712 -26.95 -7.03 -22.89
N ARG A 713 -27.32 -7.22 -24.16
CA ARG A 713 -28.31 -6.38 -24.85
C ARG A 713 -29.66 -6.35 -24.12
N ASP A 714 -30.12 -7.49 -23.60
CA ASP A 714 -31.40 -7.60 -22.93
C ASP A 714 -31.37 -6.96 -21.52
N ALA A 715 -30.21 -6.97 -20.84
CA ALA A 715 -29.96 -6.29 -19.56
C ALA A 715 -29.89 -4.76 -19.75
N HIS A 716 -29.13 -4.28 -20.74
CA HIS A 716 -29.09 -2.87 -21.11
C HIS A 716 -30.49 -2.32 -21.45
N ARG A 717 -31.32 -3.11 -22.15
CA ARG A 717 -32.71 -2.74 -22.45
C ARG A 717 -33.58 -2.64 -21.20
N ALA A 718 -33.26 -3.40 -20.15
CA ALA A 718 -33.90 -3.30 -18.85
C ALA A 718 -33.33 -2.15 -18.00
N GLY A 719 -32.23 -1.51 -18.43
CA GLY A 719 -31.55 -0.43 -17.71
C GLY A 719 -30.50 -0.92 -16.72
N LEU A 720 -29.99 -2.14 -16.89
CA LEU A 720 -28.95 -2.74 -16.04
C LEU A 720 -27.59 -2.66 -16.73
N GLU A 721 -26.55 -2.28 -16.00
CA GLU A 721 -25.14 -2.51 -16.38
C GLU A 721 -24.80 -4.00 -16.26
N VAL A 722 -23.82 -4.49 -17.03
CA VAL A 722 -23.37 -5.90 -17.00
C VAL A 722 -21.87 -5.98 -16.71
N HIS A 723 -21.56 -6.61 -15.58
CA HIS A 723 -20.19 -6.77 -15.09
C HIS A 723 -19.82 -8.25 -15.12
N ALA A 724 -18.92 -8.66 -16.03
CA ALA A 724 -18.60 -10.07 -16.24
C ALA A 724 -17.50 -10.57 -15.29
N TRP A 725 -17.65 -11.78 -14.74
CA TRP A 725 -16.68 -12.38 -13.82
C TRP A 725 -16.39 -13.86 -14.10
N THR A 726 -15.20 -14.40 -13.83
CA THR A 726 -13.94 -13.70 -13.48
C THR A 726 -12.86 -13.99 -14.53
N PHE A 727 -12.14 -12.94 -14.94
CA PHE A 727 -11.01 -13.00 -15.86
C PHE A 727 -9.72 -13.35 -15.10
N ARG A 728 -9.00 -14.37 -15.58
CA ARG A 728 -7.83 -14.97 -14.92
C ARG A 728 -6.82 -15.44 -15.95
N ALA A 729 -5.55 -15.15 -15.74
CA ALA A 729 -4.50 -15.39 -16.73
C ALA A 729 -4.11 -16.86 -16.86
N GLU A 730 -4.30 -17.64 -15.81
CA GLU A 730 -3.86 -19.04 -15.75
C GLU A 730 -4.68 -19.92 -16.70
N ASN A 731 -3.99 -20.78 -17.47
CA ASN A 731 -4.59 -21.65 -18.49
C ASN A 731 -5.76 -22.49 -17.96
N GLN A 732 -5.75 -22.89 -16.68
CA GLN A 732 -6.85 -23.62 -16.06
C GLN A 732 -8.20 -22.88 -16.16
N PHE A 733 -8.18 -21.55 -16.13
CA PHE A 733 -9.39 -20.73 -16.14
C PHE A 733 -9.76 -20.22 -17.53
N LEU A 734 -8.86 -20.30 -18.50
CA LEU A 734 -9.08 -19.83 -19.86
C LEU A 734 -9.82 -20.85 -20.74
N PRO A 735 -10.57 -20.36 -21.76
CA PRO A 735 -11.05 -21.17 -22.88
C PRO A 735 -9.90 -21.94 -23.54
N ALA A 736 -10.19 -23.13 -24.06
CA ALA A 736 -9.17 -24.06 -24.54
C ALA A 736 -8.30 -23.49 -25.67
N ASP A 737 -8.88 -22.66 -26.53
CA ASP A 737 -8.25 -21.98 -27.66
C ASP A 737 -7.38 -20.78 -27.27
N LEU A 738 -7.52 -20.28 -26.03
CA LEU A 738 -6.73 -19.17 -25.47
C LEU A 738 -5.62 -19.64 -24.53
N ARG A 739 -5.45 -20.96 -24.36
CA ARG A 739 -4.39 -21.53 -23.52
C ARG A 739 -3.06 -21.51 -24.25
N SER A 740 -2.00 -21.10 -23.57
CA SER A 740 -0.65 -21.12 -24.11
C SER A 740 -0.03 -22.52 -24.13
N SER A 741 -0.46 -23.39 -23.23
CA SER A 741 0.05 -24.76 -23.10
C SER A 741 -0.92 -25.66 -22.30
N ALA A 742 -0.51 -26.91 -22.07
CA ALA A 742 -1.23 -27.84 -21.20
C ALA A 742 -0.92 -27.63 -19.70
N ASP A 743 0.07 -26.80 -19.34
CA ASP A 743 0.35 -26.45 -17.96
C ASP A 743 -0.78 -25.55 -17.42
N PRO A 744 -1.54 -26.00 -16.39
CA PRO A 744 -2.65 -25.24 -15.84
C PRO A 744 -2.23 -23.91 -15.20
N ALA A 745 -0.99 -23.78 -14.72
CA ALA A 745 -0.49 -22.58 -14.04
C ALA A 745 0.12 -21.56 -15.02
N ALA A 746 0.51 -21.98 -16.22
CA ALA A 746 1.05 -21.06 -17.22
C ALA A 746 -0.01 -20.04 -17.66
N HIS A 747 0.43 -18.81 -17.95
CA HIS A 747 -0.47 -17.75 -18.40
C HIS A 747 -0.79 -17.92 -19.89
N GLY A 748 -2.06 -17.80 -20.26
CA GLY A 748 -2.55 -17.80 -21.64
C GLY A 748 -2.91 -16.40 -22.15
N ASP A 749 -3.72 -16.33 -23.20
CA ASP A 749 -4.14 -15.07 -23.84
C ASP A 749 -5.37 -14.46 -23.15
N LEU A 750 -5.17 -14.00 -21.92
CA LEU A 750 -6.18 -13.25 -21.16
C LEU A 750 -6.67 -12.00 -21.91
N PRO A 751 -5.81 -11.20 -22.58
CA PRO A 751 -6.27 -10.06 -23.35
C PRO A 751 -7.29 -10.44 -24.44
N ALA A 752 -7.08 -11.56 -25.16
CA ALA A 752 -8.04 -12.01 -26.17
C ALA A 752 -9.39 -12.39 -25.55
N GLU A 753 -9.41 -13.02 -24.37
CA GLU A 753 -10.65 -13.30 -23.66
C GLU A 753 -11.36 -11.99 -23.29
N ILE A 754 -10.68 -11.03 -22.65
CA ILE A 754 -11.28 -9.76 -22.23
C ILE A 754 -11.87 -9.01 -23.43
N ARG A 755 -11.14 -8.90 -24.55
CA ARG A 755 -11.64 -8.23 -25.77
C ARG A 755 -12.93 -8.85 -26.28
N ALA A 756 -13.06 -10.19 -26.28
CA ALA A 756 -14.26 -10.86 -26.74
C ALA A 756 -15.51 -10.48 -25.90
N PHE A 757 -15.34 -10.21 -24.62
CA PHE A 757 -16.42 -9.77 -23.73
C PHE A 757 -16.70 -8.27 -23.84
N VAL A 758 -15.67 -7.44 -24.01
CA VAL A 758 -15.83 -6.02 -24.33
C VAL A 758 -16.59 -5.85 -25.65
N ASP A 759 -16.24 -6.62 -26.69
CA ASP A 759 -16.94 -6.64 -27.97
C ASP A 759 -18.40 -7.15 -27.84
N ALA A 760 -18.67 -8.01 -26.85
CA ALA A 760 -20.03 -8.43 -26.49
C ALA A 760 -20.83 -7.33 -25.77
N GLY A 761 -20.17 -6.23 -25.37
CA GLY A 761 -20.77 -5.03 -24.81
C GLY A 761 -20.87 -5.01 -23.28
N VAL A 762 -20.03 -5.76 -22.56
CA VAL A 762 -20.00 -5.66 -21.08
C VAL A 762 -19.53 -4.27 -20.64
N ASP A 763 -20.08 -3.77 -19.54
CA ASP A 763 -19.75 -2.43 -18.99
C ASP A 763 -18.55 -2.48 -18.04
N ALA A 764 -18.29 -3.66 -17.45
CA ALA A 764 -17.12 -3.87 -16.59
C ALA A 764 -16.63 -5.32 -16.61
N VAL A 765 -15.36 -5.52 -16.23
CA VAL A 765 -14.74 -6.84 -16.08
C VAL A 765 -14.15 -7.02 -14.68
N PHE A 766 -14.53 -8.09 -14.00
CA PHE A 766 -13.88 -8.55 -12.77
C PHE A 766 -12.63 -9.37 -13.11
N SER A 767 -11.45 -8.88 -12.76
CA SER A 767 -10.18 -9.53 -13.08
C SER A 767 -9.33 -9.78 -11.84
N ASP A 768 -8.70 -10.95 -11.75
CA ASP A 768 -7.64 -11.23 -10.78
C ASP A 768 -6.31 -10.56 -11.19
N HIS A 769 -6.20 -10.08 -12.44
CA HIS A 769 -5.03 -9.43 -13.03
C HIS A 769 -5.44 -8.04 -13.56
N PRO A 770 -5.55 -7.02 -12.67
CA PRO A 770 -6.04 -5.70 -13.06
C PRO A 770 -5.19 -5.01 -14.13
N ASP A 771 -3.86 -5.13 -14.04
CA ASP A 771 -2.92 -4.58 -15.01
C ASP A 771 -3.19 -5.06 -16.45
N VAL A 772 -3.42 -6.36 -16.62
CA VAL A 772 -3.75 -6.95 -17.93
C VAL A 772 -5.10 -6.46 -18.41
N ALA A 773 -6.08 -6.35 -17.51
CA ALA A 773 -7.41 -5.87 -17.86
C ALA A 773 -7.39 -4.40 -18.29
N VAL A 774 -6.77 -3.51 -17.51
CA VAL A 774 -6.62 -2.09 -17.82
C VAL A 774 -5.93 -1.90 -19.17
N ALA A 775 -4.80 -2.58 -19.39
CA ALA A 775 -4.08 -2.51 -20.66
C ALA A 775 -4.89 -3.04 -21.86
N THR A 776 -5.94 -3.81 -21.62
CA THR A 776 -6.79 -4.38 -22.67
C THR A 776 -8.02 -3.52 -22.97
N VAL A 777 -8.60 -2.86 -21.97
CA VAL A 777 -9.82 -2.03 -22.13
C VAL A 777 -9.53 -0.56 -22.46
N GLY A 778 -8.31 -0.08 -22.18
CA GLY A 778 -7.88 1.32 -22.32
C GLY A 778 -7.44 1.74 -23.72
#